data_AF-A0A6P4I0T4-F1
#
_entry.id   AF-A0A6P4I0T4-F1
#
_cell.length_a   1.000
_cell.length_b   1.000
_cell.length_c   1.000
_cell.angle_alpha   90.00
_cell.angle_beta   90.00
_cell.angle_gamma   90.00
#
_symmetry.space_group_name_H-M   'P 1'
#
loop_
_entity.id
_entity.type
_entity.pdbx_description
1 polymer ?
#
loop_
_entity_poly.entity_id
_entity_poly.type
_entity_poly.pdbx_seq_one_letter_code
_entity_poly.pdbx_strand_id
1 'polypeptide(L)'
;MRRIPLYIVEDPSPEDSEYDTMTLVMCPRNLIECELFLKIMRKETDAAFKDFAENAESCLAISKKCLKLKDTHVMKQTLLNLNEIICRGPSESTSFVDAILARSVVYLQNCEHAIACNDLLYYESLPVALKTTEGTIVSEIYLCVCLYILRKYQTARDKLAYVKKLIDKASISENSEMASTLSVLKLYEEKINQSSRNVELCKHTARKVFEPNLGYKFGRKIPYASKACKYVPKSADNSAAVLASSDIPKGAIVLVEDPLFFQFSAPFLNCSLCETHQELLYTCDHCRYKTYCSKECSDSDAEKHKLECQGYRIGLIPMLEATILFRLFLKSAEYVFPAIMDFTMDGGVINNPRDAWHFILEHAEEEDEEYHIVGEFLATRPDFKRLSKEQYRDVVSTAFRLAVFIYTETDLVDKYFYLLRLQKIDMINVMAAVLLRLGAHVLLSSQHHEMWYPKRGEFLNGARVEFAATFPLPVPSERIMANAFSYYKINPLTDFVECYNNVKKTPENSGNGRDAHATQGESPLVHFENKLYSMCLKNRDVDCVEDILDADILPMQLIDKILEDFSTPKRCQLLKNLAKYFHLFVHQYFSKYTVNNRIYQMKSSLCATLKTFKHCCKTENVKVILLPSGHVLGVTSDQVNAGVELVVSSNLINQLDQNLTSERAQFQDFKFPSSLNDEMNIFGKTTEKASELLRYHKLLVHQINNKVSFLKGSPRDLKVQHDLMTLYGTYNSFLTLHFPETHEMCLLGVLKFSMFLATNGFLQHASDIILHVIELIELNDIYLMDIGLYRQVFCAIQQVIEQYIDIMIDSQELGSEYPELMLLSCACLLKRLLRHLGKLLDDEEASRLYMEFSTYHIKWKTILNSYILMPPGLRKYLLESK
;
A
#
# COMPACT_ATOMS: atom_id res chain seq x y z
N MET A 1 -22.15 5.61 -11.07
CA MET A 1 -23.42 4.84 -11.30
C MET A 1 -24.32 4.83 -10.07
N ARG A 2 -23.77 4.47 -8.91
CA ARG A 2 -24.43 4.38 -7.59
C ARG A 2 -25.42 5.52 -7.28
N ARG A 3 -25.07 6.76 -7.66
CA ARG A 3 -25.82 7.98 -7.33
C ARG A 3 -27.01 8.34 -8.20
N ILE A 4 -27.22 7.67 -9.34
CA ILE A 4 -28.42 7.95 -10.14
C ILE A 4 -29.60 7.28 -9.41
N PRO A 5 -30.62 8.00 -8.92
CA PRO A 5 -31.67 7.39 -8.12
C PRO A 5 -32.57 6.50 -9.00
N LEU A 6 -32.90 5.33 -8.48
CA LEU A 6 -33.98 4.52 -9.04
C LEU A 6 -35.31 5.26 -8.83
N TYR A 7 -36.25 5.09 -9.76
CA TYR A 7 -37.61 5.57 -9.56
C TYR A 7 -38.30 4.68 -8.52
N ILE A 8 -38.73 5.27 -7.41
CA ILE A 8 -39.46 4.56 -6.35
C ILE A 8 -40.72 5.37 -6.03
N VAL A 9 -41.88 4.72 -6.09
CA VAL A 9 -43.19 5.37 -5.88
C VAL A 9 -43.40 5.75 -4.41
N GLU A 10 -42.96 4.89 -3.49
CA GLU A 10 -42.97 5.10 -2.04
C GLU A 10 -41.62 4.67 -1.46
N ASP A 11 -41.08 5.41 -0.49
CA ASP A 11 -39.81 5.04 0.14
C ASP A 11 -39.92 3.62 0.76
N PRO A 12 -39.06 2.66 0.40
CA PRO A 12 -39.20 1.29 0.87
C PRO A 12 -38.98 1.23 2.37
N SER A 13 -39.84 0.51 3.10
CA SER A 13 -39.72 0.40 4.54
C SER A 13 -38.60 -0.58 4.90
N PRO A 14 -37.73 -0.27 5.87
CA PRO A 14 -36.78 -1.24 6.43
C PRO A 14 -37.45 -2.49 7.02
N GLU A 15 -38.77 -2.46 7.23
CA GLU A 15 -39.57 -3.59 7.75
C GLU A 15 -40.11 -4.51 6.65
N ASP A 16 -40.14 -4.07 5.40
CA ASP A 16 -40.62 -4.88 4.26
C ASP A 16 -39.65 -6.03 3.96
N SER A 17 -40.18 -7.14 3.43
CA SER A 17 -39.30 -8.22 2.96
C SER A 17 -38.41 -7.73 1.81
N GLU A 18 -37.23 -8.34 1.65
CA GLU A 18 -36.31 -7.97 0.56
C GLU A 18 -36.95 -8.18 -0.82
N TYR A 19 -37.78 -9.22 -0.95
CA TYR A 19 -38.54 -9.49 -2.16
C TYR A 19 -39.62 -8.43 -2.43
N ASP A 20 -40.38 -8.01 -1.42
CA ASP A 20 -41.40 -6.98 -1.57
C ASP A 20 -40.76 -5.62 -1.91
N THR A 21 -39.64 -5.30 -1.26
CA THR A 21 -38.82 -4.11 -1.59
C THR A 21 -38.39 -4.13 -3.06
N MET A 22 -37.89 -5.26 -3.57
CA MET A 22 -37.47 -5.36 -4.97
C MET A 22 -38.64 -5.32 -5.95
N THR A 23 -39.81 -5.83 -5.55
CA THR A 23 -41.04 -5.72 -6.34
C THR A 23 -41.46 -4.25 -6.52
N LEU A 24 -41.33 -3.41 -5.49
CA LEU A 24 -41.60 -1.97 -5.59
C LEU A 24 -40.60 -1.25 -6.51
N VAL A 25 -39.35 -1.68 -6.50
CA VAL A 25 -38.28 -1.11 -7.35
C VAL A 25 -38.39 -1.58 -8.80
N MET A 26 -38.92 -2.78 -9.01
CA MET A 26 -39.07 -3.41 -10.33
C MET A 26 -40.21 -2.79 -11.12
N CYS A 27 -39.92 -1.68 -11.79
CA CYS A 27 -40.80 -1.04 -12.75
C CYS A 27 -40.16 -1.01 -14.16
N PRO A 28 -40.97 -0.92 -15.24
CA PRO A 28 -40.45 -0.87 -16.60
C PRO A 28 -39.40 0.24 -16.82
N ARG A 29 -39.58 1.39 -16.18
CA ARG A 29 -38.63 2.51 -16.26
C ARG A 29 -37.25 2.12 -15.74
N ASN A 30 -37.16 1.58 -14.52
CA ASN A 30 -35.89 1.22 -13.89
C ASN A 30 -35.18 0.11 -14.66
N LEU A 31 -35.93 -0.91 -15.11
CA LEU A 31 -35.37 -2.02 -15.89
C LEU A 31 -34.80 -1.55 -17.24
N ILE A 32 -35.60 -0.81 -18.02
CA ILE A 32 -35.16 -0.27 -19.32
C ILE A 32 -33.98 0.67 -19.15
N GLU A 33 -34.03 1.56 -18.16
CA GLU A 33 -32.94 2.51 -17.87
C GLU A 33 -31.65 1.77 -17.49
N CYS A 34 -31.72 0.75 -16.63
CA CYS A 34 -30.55 -0.05 -16.26
C CYS A 34 -29.97 -0.83 -17.46
N GLU A 35 -30.80 -1.43 -18.31
CA GLU A 35 -30.32 -2.10 -19.52
C GLU A 35 -29.67 -1.12 -20.52
N LEU A 36 -30.22 0.08 -20.66
CA LEU A 36 -29.61 1.15 -21.45
C LEU A 36 -28.27 1.58 -20.84
N PHE A 37 -28.19 1.68 -19.51
CA PHE A 37 -26.95 2.00 -18.81
C PHE A 37 -25.85 0.97 -19.08
N LEU A 38 -26.17 -0.33 -19.05
CA LEU A 38 -25.23 -1.39 -19.40
C LEU A 38 -24.71 -1.24 -20.84
N LYS A 39 -25.61 -0.99 -21.80
CA LYS A 39 -25.25 -0.76 -23.21
C LYS A 39 -24.35 0.47 -23.40
N ILE A 40 -24.64 1.57 -22.68
CA ILE A 40 -23.84 2.80 -22.72
C ILE A 40 -22.45 2.52 -22.15
N MET A 41 -22.35 1.91 -20.97
CA MET A 41 -21.06 1.59 -20.35
C MET A 41 -20.22 0.70 -21.26
N ARG A 42 -20.81 -0.35 -21.84
CA ARG A 42 -20.11 -1.21 -22.80
C ARG A 42 -19.57 -0.41 -23.99
N LYS A 43 -20.40 0.42 -24.61
CA LYS A 43 -20.02 1.25 -25.77
C LYS A 43 -18.86 2.20 -25.44
N GLU A 44 -18.93 2.91 -24.31
CA GLU A 44 -17.88 3.85 -23.92
C GLU A 44 -16.59 3.13 -23.47
N THR A 45 -16.71 1.92 -22.88
CA THR A 45 -15.56 1.05 -22.59
C THR A 45 -14.83 0.64 -23.86
N ASP A 46 -15.57 0.12 -24.85
CA ASP A 46 -14.99 -0.34 -26.11
C ASP A 46 -14.35 0.81 -26.89
N ALA A 47 -14.94 2.01 -26.84
CA ALA A 47 -14.35 3.22 -27.41
C ALA A 47 -13.03 3.58 -26.70
N ALA A 48 -13.01 3.66 -25.37
CA ALA A 48 -11.79 3.99 -24.62
C ALA A 48 -10.68 2.94 -24.83
N PHE A 49 -11.02 1.65 -24.87
CA PHE A 49 -10.03 0.58 -25.09
C PHE A 49 -9.47 0.60 -26.51
N LYS A 50 -10.28 1.00 -27.49
CA LYS A 50 -9.82 1.25 -28.85
C LYS A 50 -8.82 2.42 -28.87
N ASP A 51 -9.14 3.54 -28.20
CA ASP A 51 -8.24 4.69 -28.10
C ASP A 51 -6.91 4.31 -27.43
N PHE A 52 -6.93 3.50 -26.37
CA PHE A 52 -5.71 2.99 -25.74
C PHE A 52 -4.89 2.11 -26.69
N ALA A 53 -5.54 1.25 -27.48
CA ALA A 53 -4.87 0.41 -28.46
C ALA A 53 -4.21 1.23 -29.59
N GLU A 54 -4.90 2.24 -30.12
CA GLU A 54 -4.39 3.11 -31.19
C GLU A 54 -3.21 3.99 -30.73
N ASN A 55 -3.21 4.42 -29.46
CA ASN A 55 -2.16 5.29 -28.93
C ASN A 55 -0.92 4.53 -28.41
N ALA A 56 -1.04 3.24 -28.07
CA ALA A 56 0.01 2.47 -27.40
C ALA A 56 1.35 2.47 -28.16
N GLU A 57 1.33 2.31 -29.49
CA GLU A 57 2.55 2.27 -30.31
C GLU A 57 3.26 3.63 -30.35
N SER A 58 2.51 4.72 -30.49
CA SER A 58 3.04 6.09 -30.47
C SER A 58 3.66 6.41 -29.11
N CYS A 59 2.95 6.10 -28.01
CA CYS A 59 3.44 6.27 -26.64
C CYS A 59 4.71 5.47 -26.39
N LEU A 60 4.79 4.22 -26.88
CA LEU A 60 5.99 3.40 -26.77
C LEU A 60 7.15 3.98 -27.58
N ALA A 61 6.91 4.44 -28.81
CA ALA A 61 7.94 5.04 -29.65
C ALA A 61 8.53 6.32 -29.03
N ILE A 62 7.67 7.17 -28.44
CA ILE A 62 8.10 8.36 -27.68
C ILE A 62 8.93 7.91 -26.47
N SER A 63 8.43 6.94 -25.70
CA SER A 63 9.11 6.41 -24.52
C SER A 63 10.50 5.88 -24.85
N LYS A 64 10.64 5.04 -25.89
CA LYS A 64 11.94 4.50 -26.36
C LYS A 64 12.92 5.60 -26.79
N LYS A 65 12.45 6.67 -27.43
CA LYS A 65 13.30 7.83 -27.76
C LYS A 65 13.75 8.56 -26.50
N CYS A 66 12.84 8.76 -25.54
CA CYS A 66 13.11 9.42 -24.27
C CYS A 66 14.07 8.64 -23.37
N LEU A 67 14.10 7.31 -23.40
CA LEU A 67 15.05 6.46 -22.65
C LEU A 67 16.52 6.78 -22.92
N LYS A 68 16.84 7.38 -24.07
CA LYS A 68 18.21 7.78 -24.43
C LYS A 68 18.63 9.10 -23.78
N LEU A 69 17.68 9.84 -23.17
CA LEU A 69 17.90 11.12 -22.53
C LEU A 69 18.15 10.90 -21.03
N LYS A 70 19.28 11.38 -20.51
CA LYS A 70 19.64 11.27 -19.08
C LYS A 70 18.91 12.32 -18.20
N ASP A 71 17.66 12.63 -18.50
CA ASP A 71 16.87 13.64 -17.80
C ASP A 71 15.83 12.99 -16.87
N THR A 72 15.87 13.34 -15.58
CA THR A 72 15.02 12.73 -14.55
C THR A 72 13.53 13.01 -14.74
N HIS A 73 13.17 14.20 -15.24
CA HIS A 73 11.77 14.55 -15.50
C HIS A 73 11.23 13.76 -16.69
N VAL A 74 12.02 13.65 -17.75
CA VAL A 74 11.72 12.84 -18.93
C VAL A 74 11.58 11.36 -18.56
N MET A 75 12.44 10.83 -17.68
CA MET A 75 12.33 9.45 -17.19
C MET A 75 11.02 9.20 -16.42
N LYS A 76 10.60 10.14 -15.55
CA LYS A 76 9.31 10.04 -14.85
C LYS A 76 8.14 10.00 -15.82
N GLN A 77 8.13 10.88 -16.82
CA GLN A 77 7.08 10.88 -17.84
C GLN A 77 7.10 9.61 -18.69
N THR A 78 8.29 9.09 -18.99
CA THR A 78 8.47 7.81 -19.69
C THR A 78 7.86 6.66 -18.90
N LEU A 79 8.12 6.59 -17.59
CA LEU A 79 7.52 5.58 -16.71
C LEU A 79 5.99 5.69 -16.65
N LEU A 80 5.44 6.90 -16.59
CA LEU A 80 3.98 7.10 -16.62
C LEU A 80 3.36 6.53 -17.91
N ASN A 81 3.95 6.84 -19.06
CA ASN A 81 3.48 6.34 -20.36
C ASN A 81 3.59 4.81 -20.44
N LEU A 82 4.71 4.23 -19.99
CA LEU A 82 4.90 2.77 -19.98
C LEU A 82 3.88 2.09 -19.04
N ASN A 83 3.63 2.67 -17.87
CA ASN A 83 2.61 2.16 -16.94
C ASN A 83 1.21 2.23 -17.53
N GLU A 84 0.87 3.28 -18.27
CA GLU A 84 -0.41 3.40 -18.95
C GLU A 84 -0.59 2.30 -20.00
N ILE A 85 0.42 2.03 -20.83
CA ILE A 85 0.41 0.92 -21.80
C ILE A 85 0.21 -0.43 -21.08
N ILE A 86 0.95 -0.66 -19.99
CA ILE A 86 0.89 -1.94 -19.26
C ILE A 86 -0.44 -2.11 -18.52
N CYS A 87 -1.03 -1.03 -18.02
CA CYS A 87 -2.30 -1.11 -17.30
C CYS A 87 -3.51 -1.15 -18.22
N ARG A 88 -3.47 -0.48 -19.38
CA ARG A 88 -4.64 -0.20 -20.24
C ARG A 88 -4.52 -0.70 -21.67
N GLY A 89 -3.30 -0.86 -22.19
CA GLY A 89 -3.06 -1.33 -23.55
C GLY A 89 -3.43 -2.82 -23.74
N PRO A 90 -3.64 -3.25 -24.99
CA PRO A 90 -3.94 -4.65 -25.31
C PRO A 90 -2.71 -5.54 -25.06
N SER A 91 -2.84 -6.55 -24.21
CA SER A 91 -1.74 -7.44 -23.81
C SER A 91 -1.30 -8.42 -24.89
N GLU A 92 -2.14 -8.64 -25.89
CA GLU A 92 -1.80 -9.39 -27.09
C GLU A 92 -0.99 -8.56 -28.10
N SER A 93 -0.68 -7.29 -27.80
CA SER A 93 0.13 -6.45 -28.68
C SER A 93 1.62 -6.55 -28.38
N THR A 94 2.44 -6.39 -29.42
CA THR A 94 3.89 -6.21 -29.29
C THR A 94 4.23 -4.97 -28.47
N SER A 95 3.44 -3.89 -28.58
CA SER A 95 3.62 -2.66 -27.80
C SER A 95 3.55 -2.89 -26.29
N PHE A 96 2.66 -3.78 -25.84
CA PHE A 96 2.56 -4.16 -24.42
C PHE A 96 3.79 -4.95 -23.95
N VAL A 97 4.20 -5.95 -24.72
CA VAL A 97 5.38 -6.79 -24.44
C VAL A 97 6.64 -5.93 -24.35
N ASP A 98 6.82 -5.03 -25.32
CA ASP A 98 7.93 -4.10 -25.37
C ASP A 98 7.90 -3.07 -24.25
N ALA A 99 6.70 -2.63 -23.82
CA ALA A 99 6.57 -1.70 -22.70
C ALA A 99 7.05 -2.34 -21.38
N ILE A 100 6.76 -3.62 -21.14
CA ILE A 100 7.24 -4.35 -19.96
C ILE A 100 8.76 -4.43 -19.96
N LEU A 101 9.35 -4.81 -21.10
CA LEU A 101 10.80 -4.89 -21.24
C LEU A 101 11.43 -3.49 -21.05
N ALA A 102 10.90 -2.46 -21.71
CA ALA A 102 11.39 -1.09 -21.59
C ALA A 102 11.30 -0.58 -20.13
N ARG A 103 10.21 -0.88 -19.43
CA ARG A 103 10.04 -0.50 -18.02
C ARG A 103 11.05 -1.21 -17.12
N SER A 104 11.32 -2.49 -17.35
CA SER A 104 12.36 -3.23 -16.62
C SER A 104 13.75 -2.60 -16.78
N VAL A 105 14.07 -2.09 -17.97
CA VAL A 105 15.34 -1.39 -18.24
C VAL A 105 15.43 -0.08 -17.46
N VAL A 106 14.34 0.69 -17.38
CA VAL A 106 14.30 1.90 -16.54
C VAL A 106 14.56 1.54 -15.07
N TYR A 107 13.93 0.48 -14.58
CA TYR A 107 14.13 0.04 -13.20
C TYR A 107 15.55 -0.46 -12.93
N LEU A 108 16.17 -1.14 -13.88
CA LEU A 108 17.59 -1.49 -13.81
C LEU A 108 18.50 -0.26 -13.74
N GLN A 109 18.25 0.76 -14.56
CA GLN A 109 18.99 2.03 -14.52
C GLN A 109 18.83 2.74 -13.16
N ASN A 110 17.67 2.57 -12.52
CA ASN A 110 17.36 3.09 -11.19
C ASN A 110 17.79 2.18 -10.01
N CYS A 111 18.47 1.04 -10.27
CA CYS A 111 18.86 0.04 -9.27
C CYS A 111 17.67 -0.56 -8.49
N GLU A 112 16.47 -0.51 -9.05
CA GLU A 112 15.27 -1.13 -8.49
C GLU A 112 15.17 -2.59 -8.96
N HIS A 113 16.20 -3.38 -8.61
CA HIS A 113 16.41 -4.73 -9.14
C HIS A 113 15.27 -5.70 -8.81
N ALA A 114 14.58 -5.52 -7.68
CA ALA A 114 13.42 -6.33 -7.32
C ALA A 114 12.23 -6.10 -8.28
N ILE A 115 11.94 -4.84 -8.60
CA ILE A 115 10.85 -4.47 -9.51
C ILE A 115 11.20 -4.88 -10.94
N ALA A 116 12.44 -4.62 -11.37
CA ALA A 116 12.93 -5.09 -12.66
C ALA A 116 12.86 -6.62 -12.78
N CYS A 117 13.23 -7.36 -11.73
CA CYS A 117 13.12 -8.82 -11.71
C CYS A 117 11.68 -9.29 -11.91
N ASN A 118 10.70 -8.63 -11.27
CA ASN A 118 9.30 -8.98 -11.44
C ASN A 118 8.81 -8.73 -12.87
N ASP A 119 9.17 -7.59 -13.48
CA ASP A 119 8.84 -7.30 -14.88
C ASP A 119 9.45 -8.31 -15.85
N LEU A 120 10.68 -8.75 -15.59
CA LEU A 120 11.37 -9.74 -16.43
C LEU A 120 10.77 -11.15 -16.27
N LEU A 121 10.39 -11.55 -15.05
CA LEU A 121 9.66 -12.80 -14.81
C LEU A 121 8.27 -12.77 -15.47
N TYR A 122 7.58 -11.63 -15.39
CA TYR A 122 6.30 -11.46 -16.07
C TYR A 122 6.49 -11.51 -17.59
N TYR A 123 7.52 -10.84 -18.12
CA TYR A 123 7.90 -10.92 -19.54
C TYR A 123 8.15 -12.38 -19.97
N GLU A 124 8.93 -13.15 -19.21
CA GLU A 124 9.19 -14.57 -19.48
C GLU A 124 7.88 -15.37 -19.63
N SER A 125 6.85 -15.08 -18.83
CA SER A 125 5.55 -15.75 -18.89
C SER A 125 4.67 -15.41 -20.12
N LEU A 126 4.99 -14.35 -20.87
CA LEU A 126 4.18 -13.91 -22.03
C LEU A 126 4.31 -14.83 -23.25
N PRO A 127 3.33 -14.83 -24.17
CA PRO A 127 3.38 -15.66 -25.37
C PRO A 127 4.63 -15.43 -26.23
N VAL A 128 5.30 -16.52 -26.62
CA VAL A 128 6.54 -16.47 -27.44
C VAL A 128 6.30 -15.78 -28.79
N ALA A 129 5.11 -15.93 -29.38
CA ALA A 129 4.75 -15.32 -30.66
C ALA A 129 4.79 -13.78 -30.68
N LEU A 130 4.74 -13.14 -29.51
CA LEU A 130 4.78 -11.68 -29.37
C LEU A 130 6.17 -11.13 -29.07
N LYS A 131 7.15 -12.02 -28.81
CA LYS A 131 8.51 -11.66 -28.41
C LYS A 131 9.43 -11.72 -29.62
N THR A 132 10.34 -10.76 -29.72
CA THR A 132 11.45 -10.84 -30.67
C THR A 132 12.57 -11.73 -30.08
N THR A 133 13.37 -12.35 -30.95
CA THR A 133 14.54 -13.13 -30.52
C THR A 133 15.51 -12.26 -29.71
N GLU A 134 15.77 -11.03 -30.18
CA GLU A 134 16.62 -10.07 -29.47
C GLU A 134 16.04 -9.68 -28.11
N GLY A 135 14.74 -9.33 -28.05
CA GLY A 135 14.06 -8.99 -26.79
C GLY A 135 14.09 -10.15 -25.79
N THR A 136 13.94 -11.39 -26.26
CA THR A 136 14.08 -12.59 -25.44
C THR A 136 15.49 -12.69 -24.86
N ILE A 137 16.54 -12.61 -25.69
CA ILE A 137 17.94 -12.67 -25.20
C ILE A 137 18.20 -11.56 -24.17
N VAL A 138 17.80 -10.33 -24.47
CA VAL A 138 17.99 -9.17 -23.59
C VAL A 138 17.31 -9.40 -22.23
N SER A 139 16.05 -9.83 -22.25
CA SER A 139 15.28 -10.08 -21.03
C SER A 139 15.93 -11.16 -20.15
N GLU A 140 16.40 -12.26 -20.75
CA GLU A 140 16.98 -13.39 -20.02
C GLU A 140 18.36 -13.03 -19.44
N ILE A 141 19.16 -12.24 -20.14
CA ILE A 141 20.43 -11.69 -19.62
C ILE A 141 20.14 -10.82 -18.39
N TYR A 142 19.21 -9.87 -18.49
CA TYR A 142 18.88 -9.00 -17.37
C TYR A 142 18.26 -9.76 -16.19
N LEU A 143 17.44 -10.77 -16.47
CA LEU A 143 16.85 -11.60 -15.43
C LEU A 143 17.92 -12.38 -14.67
N CYS A 144 18.89 -12.96 -15.39
CA CYS A 144 20.05 -13.63 -14.80
C CYS A 144 20.82 -12.69 -13.84
N VAL A 145 21.07 -11.45 -14.27
CA VAL A 145 21.76 -10.44 -13.46
C VAL A 145 20.93 -10.03 -12.23
N CYS A 146 19.64 -9.77 -12.41
CA CYS A 146 18.72 -9.46 -11.31
C CYS A 146 18.69 -10.56 -10.26
N LEU A 147 18.55 -11.82 -10.68
CA LEU A 147 18.55 -12.98 -9.76
C LEU A 147 19.84 -13.07 -8.96
N TYR A 148 20.99 -12.80 -9.59
CA TYR A 148 22.28 -12.77 -8.90
C TYR A 148 22.36 -11.64 -7.88
N ILE A 149 21.96 -10.41 -8.25
CA ILE A 149 21.97 -9.24 -7.36
C ILE A 149 21.04 -9.47 -6.15
N LEU A 150 19.88 -10.09 -6.38
CA LEU A 150 18.92 -10.49 -5.36
C LEU A 150 19.33 -11.75 -4.58
N ARG A 151 20.59 -12.21 -4.74
CA ARG A 151 21.19 -13.33 -4.02
C ARG A 151 20.51 -14.69 -4.25
N LYS A 152 19.71 -14.83 -5.31
CA LYS A 152 19.16 -16.11 -5.78
C LYS A 152 20.19 -16.84 -6.63
N TYR A 153 21.34 -17.16 -6.02
CA TYR A 153 22.55 -17.59 -6.73
C TYR A 153 22.35 -18.87 -7.54
N GLN A 154 21.66 -19.88 -6.99
CA GLN A 154 21.41 -21.12 -7.70
C GLN A 154 20.54 -20.89 -8.94
N THR A 155 19.42 -20.17 -8.78
CA THR A 155 18.55 -19.79 -9.89
C THR A 155 19.28 -18.95 -10.94
N ALA A 156 20.17 -18.05 -10.51
CA ALA A 156 20.99 -17.25 -11.43
C ALA A 156 21.98 -18.12 -12.24
N ARG A 157 22.58 -19.15 -11.63
CA ARG A 157 23.47 -20.10 -12.35
C ARG A 157 22.69 -20.93 -13.37
N ASP A 158 21.54 -21.45 -12.97
CA ASP A 158 20.68 -22.22 -13.88
C ASP A 158 20.23 -21.35 -15.06
N LYS A 159 19.89 -20.09 -14.78
CA LYS A 159 19.52 -19.10 -15.80
C LYS A 159 20.69 -18.72 -16.71
N LEU A 160 21.90 -18.55 -16.18
CA LEU A 160 23.11 -18.30 -16.97
C LEU A 160 23.38 -19.43 -17.98
N ALA A 161 23.24 -20.68 -17.56
CA ALA A 161 23.40 -21.83 -18.44
C ALA A 161 22.35 -21.86 -19.56
N TYR A 162 21.12 -21.45 -19.27
CA TYR A 162 20.05 -21.30 -20.26
C TYR A 162 20.36 -20.19 -21.27
N VAL A 163 20.73 -18.99 -20.79
CA VAL A 163 21.08 -17.84 -21.63
C VAL A 163 22.17 -18.17 -22.63
N LYS A 164 23.24 -18.87 -22.21
CA LYS A 164 24.33 -19.29 -23.11
C LYS A 164 23.84 -20.18 -24.24
N LYS A 165 23.05 -21.20 -23.93
CA LYS A 165 22.44 -22.09 -24.93
C LYS A 165 21.54 -21.32 -25.91
N LEU A 166 20.88 -20.28 -25.43
CA LEU A 166 19.98 -19.45 -26.24
C LEU A 166 20.78 -18.56 -27.20
N ILE A 167 21.86 -17.94 -26.72
CA ILE A 167 22.83 -17.18 -27.52
C ILE A 167 23.48 -18.06 -28.60
N ASP A 168 23.96 -19.26 -28.23
CA ASP A 168 24.63 -20.18 -29.16
C ASP A 168 23.74 -20.64 -30.32
N LYS A 169 22.42 -20.69 -30.09
CA LYS A 169 21.42 -21.06 -31.10
C LYS A 169 20.95 -19.88 -31.96
N ALA A 170 21.18 -18.65 -31.52
CA ALA A 170 20.66 -17.46 -32.16
C ALA A 170 21.68 -16.87 -33.14
N SER A 171 21.23 -16.51 -34.35
CA SER A 171 21.99 -15.64 -35.26
C SER A 171 21.84 -14.18 -34.77
N ILE A 172 22.72 -13.76 -33.86
CA ILE A 172 22.65 -12.44 -33.22
C ILE A 172 23.07 -11.34 -34.20
N SER A 173 22.26 -10.29 -34.34
CA SER A 173 22.63 -9.10 -35.10
C SER A 173 23.59 -8.22 -34.28
N GLU A 174 24.69 -7.74 -34.87
CA GLU A 174 25.65 -6.84 -34.20
C GLU A 174 25.12 -5.39 -34.16
N ASN A 175 23.98 -5.17 -33.50
CA ASN A 175 23.53 -3.83 -33.18
C ASN A 175 24.14 -3.35 -31.84
N SER A 176 24.25 -2.02 -31.64
CA SER A 176 24.96 -1.45 -30.49
C SER A 176 24.30 -1.77 -29.13
N GLU A 177 22.98 -1.95 -29.10
CA GLU A 177 22.22 -2.30 -27.89
C GLU A 177 22.50 -3.76 -27.46
N MET A 178 22.51 -4.71 -28.39
CA MET A 178 22.87 -6.10 -28.13
C MET A 178 24.33 -6.23 -27.67
N ALA A 179 25.26 -5.50 -28.30
CA ALA A 179 26.66 -5.50 -27.89
C ALA A 179 26.83 -5.04 -26.43
N SER A 180 26.13 -3.96 -26.03
CA SER A 180 26.14 -3.48 -24.65
C SER A 180 25.55 -4.51 -23.67
N THR A 181 24.44 -5.16 -24.02
CA THR A 181 23.79 -6.16 -23.16
C THR A 181 24.66 -7.40 -22.97
N LEU A 182 25.32 -7.88 -24.04
CA LEU A 182 26.27 -8.99 -23.96
C LEU A 182 27.50 -8.66 -23.10
N SER A 183 27.94 -7.39 -23.07
CA SER A 183 29.03 -6.96 -22.18
C SER A 183 28.64 -7.07 -20.71
N VAL A 184 27.38 -6.78 -20.36
CA VAL A 184 26.84 -6.95 -19.00
C VAL A 184 26.84 -8.43 -18.61
N LEU A 185 26.42 -9.32 -19.51
CA LEU A 185 26.47 -10.77 -19.24
C LEU A 185 27.88 -11.24 -18.92
N LYS A 186 28.88 -10.86 -19.73
CA LYS A 186 30.29 -11.24 -19.50
C LYS A 186 30.80 -10.78 -18.14
N LEU A 187 30.46 -9.56 -17.73
CA LEU A 187 30.84 -9.01 -16.42
C LEU A 187 30.27 -9.82 -15.24
N TYR A 188 29.03 -10.30 -15.36
CA TYR A 188 28.38 -11.05 -14.29
C TYR A 188 28.63 -12.56 -14.37
N GLU A 189 28.98 -13.09 -15.54
CA GLU A 189 29.32 -14.50 -15.73
C GLU A 189 30.47 -14.93 -14.80
N GLU A 190 31.56 -14.15 -14.76
CA GLU A 190 32.70 -14.42 -13.86
C GLU A 190 32.25 -14.43 -12.39
N LYS A 191 31.38 -13.48 -12.01
CA LYS A 191 30.89 -13.31 -10.63
C LYS A 191 29.90 -14.41 -10.19
N ILE A 192 29.08 -14.91 -11.11
CA ILE A 192 28.11 -15.99 -10.87
C ILE A 192 28.82 -17.35 -10.75
N ASN A 193 29.86 -17.55 -11.57
CA ASN A 193 30.66 -18.78 -11.59
C ASN A 193 31.65 -18.86 -10.41
N GLN A 194 32.10 -17.72 -9.86
CA GLN A 194 32.89 -17.70 -8.64
C GLN A 194 32.04 -18.20 -7.45
N SER A 195 32.41 -19.35 -6.91
CA SER A 195 31.76 -20.01 -5.78
C SER A 195 32.03 -19.25 -4.48
N SER A 196 31.26 -18.19 -4.22
CA SER A 196 31.15 -17.70 -2.85
C SER A 196 30.47 -18.80 -2.02
N ARG A 197 31.13 -19.26 -0.95
CA ARG A 197 30.57 -20.07 0.15
C ARG A 197 29.51 -19.29 0.93
N ASN A 198 28.62 -18.60 0.24
CA ASN A 198 27.50 -17.91 0.85
C ASN A 198 26.45 -18.99 1.12
N VAL A 199 26.39 -19.40 2.38
CA VAL A 199 25.35 -20.28 2.91
C VAL A 199 24.01 -19.72 2.45
N GLU A 200 23.25 -20.51 1.68
CA GLU A 200 21.87 -20.19 1.34
C GLU A 200 21.07 -20.15 2.65
N LEU A 201 20.89 -18.94 3.20
CA LEU A 201 19.90 -18.64 4.24
C LEU A 201 18.53 -18.51 3.57
N CYS A 202 18.10 -19.55 2.87
CA CYS A 202 16.72 -19.69 2.41
C CYS A 202 16.13 -20.94 3.07
N LYS A 203 15.98 -20.91 4.39
CA LYS A 203 14.94 -21.73 5.01
C LYS A 203 13.63 -21.00 4.76
N HIS A 204 12.79 -21.57 3.91
CA HIS A 204 11.38 -21.19 3.85
C HIS A 204 10.83 -21.29 5.29
N THR A 205 10.57 -20.13 5.90
CA THR A 205 9.90 -20.06 7.20
C THR A 205 8.53 -20.67 7.02
N ALA A 206 8.30 -21.82 7.65
CA ALA A 206 6.97 -22.37 7.77
C ALA A 206 6.10 -21.29 8.43
N ARG A 207 5.02 -20.87 7.75
CA ARG A 207 4.04 -19.95 8.32
C ARG A 207 3.61 -20.50 9.68
N LYS A 208 3.75 -19.70 10.74
CA LYS A 208 3.26 -20.07 12.07
C LYS A 208 1.73 -20.14 11.98
N VAL A 209 1.19 -21.36 12.02
CA VAL A 209 -0.26 -21.58 12.01
C VAL A 209 -0.80 -21.21 13.39
N PHE A 210 -1.74 -20.26 13.43
CA PHE A 210 -2.43 -19.89 14.66
C PHE A 210 -3.67 -20.79 14.81
N GLU A 211 -3.90 -21.28 16.03
CA GLU A 211 -5.11 -22.04 16.36
C GLU A 211 -5.80 -21.40 17.59
N PRO A 212 -7.13 -21.34 17.61
CA PRO A 212 -7.87 -20.91 18.79
C PRO A 212 -7.61 -21.85 19.98
N ASN A 213 -7.73 -21.32 21.20
CA ASN A 213 -7.73 -22.09 22.42
C ASN A 213 -8.74 -23.26 22.32
N LEU A 214 -8.35 -24.46 22.72
CA LEU A 214 -9.16 -25.68 22.55
C LEU A 214 -9.57 -26.03 21.10
N GLY A 215 -8.94 -25.41 20.10
CA GLY A 215 -9.22 -25.61 18.68
C GLY A 215 -10.49 -24.90 18.18
N TYR A 216 -10.73 -25.03 16.88
CA TYR A 216 -11.89 -24.46 16.19
C TYR A 216 -13.19 -25.10 16.61
N LYS A 217 -14.23 -24.28 16.73
CA LYS A 217 -15.59 -24.73 17.06
C LYS A 217 -16.34 -25.31 15.87
N PHE A 218 -16.15 -24.76 14.68
CA PHE A 218 -16.88 -25.12 13.45
C PHE A 218 -18.42 -25.09 13.59
N GLY A 219 -18.94 -24.31 14.55
CA GLY A 219 -20.39 -24.12 14.72
C GLY A 219 -20.93 -23.06 13.77
N ARG A 220 -22.18 -23.20 13.33
CA ARG A 220 -22.80 -22.38 12.27
C ARG A 220 -22.66 -20.85 12.42
N LYS A 221 -22.76 -20.33 13.65
CA LYS A 221 -22.68 -18.88 13.94
C LYS A 221 -21.26 -18.40 14.30
N ILE A 222 -20.41 -19.28 14.82
CA ILE A 222 -19.07 -18.94 15.32
C ILE A 222 -18.02 -20.02 14.91
N PRO A 223 -17.88 -20.31 13.61
CA PRO A 223 -17.08 -21.43 13.12
C PRO A 223 -15.59 -21.29 13.46
N TYR A 224 -15.08 -20.06 13.42
CA TYR A 224 -13.67 -19.74 13.61
C TYR A 224 -13.32 -19.35 15.05
N ALA A 225 -14.28 -19.43 15.96
CA ALA A 225 -14.08 -19.20 17.37
C ALA A 225 -13.53 -20.46 18.06
N SER A 226 -12.94 -20.25 19.24
CA SER A 226 -12.54 -21.29 20.16
C SER A 226 -13.71 -22.19 20.58
N LYS A 227 -13.45 -23.49 20.81
CA LYS A 227 -14.42 -24.39 21.48
C LYS A 227 -14.82 -23.90 22.88
N ALA A 228 -14.03 -23.02 23.50
CA ALA A 228 -14.36 -22.33 24.74
C ALA A 228 -15.40 -21.21 24.55
N CYS A 229 -15.94 -21.00 23.34
CA CYS A 229 -16.97 -20.00 23.05
C CYS A 229 -18.32 -20.66 22.78
N LYS A 230 -19.42 -20.00 23.16
CA LYS A 230 -20.80 -20.40 22.88
C LYS A 230 -21.60 -19.22 22.35
N TYR A 231 -22.19 -19.37 21.17
CA TYR A 231 -23.18 -18.43 20.68
C TYR A 231 -24.51 -18.69 21.36
N VAL A 232 -25.13 -17.63 21.86
CA VAL A 232 -26.49 -17.62 22.43
C VAL A 232 -27.35 -16.75 21.51
N PRO A 233 -28.39 -17.32 20.88
CA PRO A 233 -29.26 -16.57 19.97
C PRO A 233 -30.06 -15.50 20.72
N LYS A 234 -30.52 -14.50 19.95
CA LYS A 234 -31.40 -13.43 20.47
C LYS A 234 -32.70 -14.05 21.01
N SER A 235 -33.12 -13.61 22.19
CA SER A 235 -34.41 -13.94 22.79
C SER A 235 -35.22 -12.66 23.03
N ALA A 236 -36.48 -12.78 23.45
CA ALA A 236 -37.35 -11.63 23.70
C ALA A 236 -36.72 -10.62 24.69
N ASP A 237 -35.95 -11.12 25.67
CA ASP A 237 -35.38 -10.31 26.76
C ASP A 237 -33.88 -10.01 26.62
N ASN A 238 -33.15 -10.72 25.74
CA ASN A 238 -31.69 -10.60 25.61
C ASN A 238 -31.23 -10.55 24.15
N SER A 239 -30.25 -9.67 23.86
CA SER A 239 -29.55 -9.65 22.57
C SER A 239 -28.76 -10.95 22.35
N ALA A 240 -28.52 -11.29 21.08
CA ALA A 240 -27.58 -12.37 20.76
C ALA A 240 -26.20 -12.04 21.35
N ALA A 241 -25.51 -13.07 21.87
CA ALA A 241 -24.24 -12.91 22.57
C ALA A 241 -23.31 -14.09 22.32
N VAL A 242 -22.00 -13.85 22.33
CA VAL A 242 -20.97 -14.90 22.35
C VAL A 242 -20.42 -14.97 23.77
N LEU A 243 -20.68 -16.07 24.47
CA LEU A 243 -20.29 -16.28 25.87
C LEU A 243 -19.14 -17.28 25.97
N ALA A 244 -18.32 -17.17 27.01
CA ALA A 244 -17.36 -18.20 27.37
C ALA A 244 -18.11 -19.47 27.87
N SER A 245 -17.86 -20.63 27.28
CA SER A 245 -18.40 -21.92 27.74
C SER A 245 -17.60 -22.54 28.88
N SER A 246 -16.37 -22.08 29.08
CA SER A 246 -15.43 -22.47 30.14
C SER A 246 -14.53 -21.28 30.47
N ASP A 247 -13.79 -21.34 31.57
CA ASP A 247 -12.83 -20.28 31.91
C ASP A 247 -11.73 -20.18 30.85
N ILE A 248 -11.47 -18.97 30.35
CA ILE A 248 -10.50 -18.68 29.30
C ILE A 248 -9.36 -17.86 29.92
N PRO A 249 -8.10 -18.34 29.85
CA PRO A 249 -6.98 -17.61 30.43
C PRO A 249 -6.68 -16.31 29.67
N LYS A 250 -6.06 -15.35 30.34
CA LYS A 250 -5.58 -14.10 29.74
C LYS A 250 -4.55 -14.39 28.64
N GLY A 251 -4.68 -13.72 27.49
CA GLY A 251 -3.80 -13.89 26.33
C GLY A 251 -4.13 -15.11 25.46
N ALA A 252 -5.21 -15.82 25.75
CA ALA A 252 -5.66 -16.94 24.93
C ALA A 252 -6.32 -16.44 23.64
N ILE A 253 -6.09 -17.16 22.55
CA ILE A 253 -6.72 -16.88 21.26
C ILE A 253 -8.14 -17.45 21.29
N VAL A 254 -9.16 -16.61 21.11
CA VAL A 254 -10.57 -17.00 21.10
C VAL A 254 -11.19 -16.97 19.70
N LEU A 255 -10.48 -16.39 18.73
CA LEU A 255 -10.88 -16.27 17.34
C LEU A 255 -9.63 -16.28 16.46
N VAL A 256 -9.63 -17.11 15.41
CA VAL A 256 -8.66 -17.04 14.31
C VAL A 256 -9.44 -17.11 13.02
N GLU A 257 -9.62 -15.98 12.35
CA GLU A 257 -10.45 -15.91 11.15
C GLU A 257 -9.71 -15.27 9.99
N ASP A 258 -9.70 -15.98 8.86
CA ASP A 258 -9.36 -15.38 7.58
C ASP A 258 -10.58 -14.68 6.99
N PRO A 259 -10.43 -13.47 6.43
CA PRO A 259 -11.54 -12.80 5.79
C PRO A 259 -12.05 -13.64 4.63
N LEU A 260 -13.34 -13.98 4.64
CA LEU A 260 -13.98 -14.79 3.62
C LEU A 260 -13.81 -14.16 2.23
N PHE A 261 -14.01 -12.85 2.20
CA PHE A 261 -13.78 -12.00 1.05
C PHE A 261 -13.18 -10.69 1.50
N PHE A 262 -12.32 -10.14 0.65
CA PHE A 262 -11.83 -8.78 0.79
C PHE A 262 -11.93 -8.08 -0.56
N GLN A 263 -11.95 -6.76 -0.51
CA GLN A 263 -11.75 -5.91 -1.68
C GLN A 263 -10.97 -4.68 -1.26
N PHE A 264 -10.19 -4.16 -2.20
CA PHE A 264 -9.54 -2.86 -2.07
C PHE A 264 -10.35 -1.84 -2.87
N SER A 265 -10.59 -0.68 -2.28
CA SER A 265 -11.04 0.49 -3.02
C SER A 265 -9.96 0.90 -4.01
N ALA A 266 -10.32 1.73 -4.99
CA ALA A 266 -9.30 2.46 -5.72
C ALA A 266 -8.50 3.33 -4.72
N PRO A 267 -7.20 3.57 -4.94
CA PRO A 267 -6.36 3.17 -6.09
C PRO A 267 -5.99 1.67 -6.12
N PHE A 268 -5.81 1.08 -7.31
CA PHE A 268 -5.54 -0.36 -7.47
C PHE A 268 -4.05 -0.73 -7.22
N LEU A 269 -3.61 -0.62 -5.97
CA LEU A 269 -2.19 -0.78 -5.57
C LEU A 269 -1.87 -2.12 -4.88
N ASN A 270 -2.86 -2.98 -4.71
CA ASN A 270 -2.70 -4.27 -4.04
C ASN A 270 -3.11 -5.40 -4.97
N CYS A 271 -2.44 -6.54 -4.83
CA CYS A 271 -2.85 -7.75 -5.53
C CYS A 271 -4.25 -8.16 -5.05
N SER A 272 -5.16 -8.36 -6.01
CA SER A 272 -6.54 -8.77 -5.76
C SER A 272 -6.69 -10.21 -5.22
N LEU A 273 -5.60 -10.98 -5.21
CA LEU A 273 -5.55 -12.36 -4.71
C LEU A 273 -4.76 -12.50 -3.40
N CYS A 274 -3.50 -12.05 -3.37
CA CYS A 274 -2.60 -12.28 -2.23
C CYS A 274 -2.40 -11.03 -1.35
N GLU A 275 -3.12 -9.94 -1.62
CA GLU A 275 -3.09 -8.67 -0.87
C GLU A 275 -1.78 -7.89 -0.92
N THR A 276 -0.71 -8.50 -1.44
CA THR A 276 0.63 -7.89 -1.52
C THR A 276 0.53 -6.51 -2.16
N HIS A 277 0.92 -5.50 -1.39
CA HIS A 277 1.16 -4.17 -1.92
C HIS A 277 2.45 -4.21 -2.75
N GLN A 278 2.35 -3.80 -4.00
CA GLN A 278 3.53 -3.58 -4.83
C GLN A 278 3.41 -2.24 -5.50
N GLU A 279 4.57 -1.63 -5.72
CA GLU A 279 4.62 -0.37 -6.44
C GLU A 279 3.96 -0.51 -7.82
N LEU A 280 4.04 -1.66 -8.48
CA LEU A 280 3.37 -1.87 -9.75
C LEU A 280 2.76 -3.25 -9.81
N LEU A 281 1.56 -3.30 -10.37
CA LEU A 281 0.79 -4.52 -10.57
C LEU A 281 0.43 -4.66 -12.04
N TYR A 282 0.27 -5.90 -12.47
CA TYR A 282 -0.24 -6.23 -13.79
C TYR A 282 -1.76 -6.26 -13.73
N THR A 283 -2.42 -5.81 -14.80
CA THR A 283 -3.87 -5.86 -14.88
C THR A 283 -4.33 -7.10 -15.64
N CYS A 284 -5.53 -7.59 -15.34
CA CYS A 284 -6.17 -8.65 -16.13
C CYS A 284 -6.21 -8.28 -17.63
N ASP A 285 -5.88 -9.25 -18.48
CA ASP A 285 -5.82 -9.09 -19.94
C ASP A 285 -7.15 -8.63 -20.57
N HIS A 286 -8.29 -8.99 -19.97
CA HIS A 286 -9.59 -8.66 -20.53
C HIS A 286 -10.22 -7.41 -19.90
N CYS A 287 -10.24 -7.31 -18.56
CA CYS A 287 -10.91 -6.20 -17.89
C CYS A 287 -10.02 -4.98 -17.62
N ARG A 288 -8.68 -5.13 -17.57
CA ARG A 288 -7.73 -4.03 -17.29
C ARG A 288 -7.89 -3.30 -15.95
N TYR A 289 -8.74 -3.80 -15.04
CA TYR A 289 -8.99 -3.19 -13.73
C TYR A 289 -8.47 -4.02 -12.57
N LYS A 290 -8.66 -5.33 -12.63
CA LYS A 290 -8.21 -6.22 -11.57
C LYS A 290 -6.69 -6.38 -11.62
N THR A 291 -6.03 -6.27 -10.47
CA THR A 291 -4.58 -6.14 -10.37
C THR A 291 -3.92 -7.33 -9.68
N TYR A 292 -2.75 -7.73 -10.18
CA TYR A 292 -2.00 -8.90 -9.71
C TYR A 292 -0.50 -8.60 -9.61
N CYS A 293 0.16 -9.15 -8.59
CA CYS A 293 1.61 -9.00 -8.41
C CYS A 293 2.45 -9.91 -9.33
N SER A 294 1.83 -10.94 -9.89
CA SER A 294 2.49 -11.90 -10.78
C SER A 294 1.48 -12.58 -11.70
N LYS A 295 2.00 -13.21 -12.76
CA LYS A 295 1.21 -14.05 -13.66
C LYS A 295 0.60 -15.24 -12.92
N GLU A 296 1.34 -15.85 -11.99
CA GLU A 296 0.84 -16.93 -11.13
C GLU A 296 -0.40 -16.52 -10.32
N CYS A 297 -0.41 -15.31 -9.74
CA CYS A 297 -1.58 -14.80 -9.03
C CYS A 297 -2.76 -14.55 -9.97
N SER A 298 -2.51 -14.06 -11.18
CA SER A 298 -3.54 -13.87 -12.20
C SER A 298 -4.16 -15.22 -12.61
N ASP A 299 -3.33 -16.23 -12.87
CA ASP A 299 -3.77 -17.54 -13.33
C ASP A 299 -4.48 -18.32 -12.21
N SER A 300 -4.03 -18.18 -10.96
CA SER A 300 -4.68 -18.79 -9.79
C SER A 300 -6.08 -18.22 -9.53
N ASP A 301 -6.32 -16.96 -9.90
CA ASP A 301 -7.62 -16.30 -9.75
C ASP A 301 -8.46 -16.37 -11.03
N ALA A 302 -7.95 -16.93 -12.12
CA ALA A 302 -8.56 -16.85 -13.46
C ALA A 302 -9.99 -17.41 -13.50
N GLU A 303 -10.22 -18.60 -12.93
CA GLU A 303 -11.55 -19.25 -12.95
C GLU A 303 -12.59 -18.46 -12.16
N LYS A 304 -12.21 -17.94 -10.99
CA LYS A 304 -13.10 -17.09 -10.17
C LYS A 304 -13.32 -15.75 -10.85
N HIS A 305 -12.25 -15.15 -11.37
CA HIS A 305 -12.30 -13.85 -12.02
C HIS A 305 -13.15 -13.86 -13.29
N LYS A 306 -13.11 -14.94 -14.08
CA LYS A 306 -13.84 -15.07 -15.35
C LYS A 306 -15.32 -14.70 -15.19
N LEU A 307 -15.93 -15.07 -14.07
CA LEU A 307 -17.34 -14.80 -13.76
C LEU A 307 -17.64 -13.32 -13.45
N GLU A 308 -16.68 -12.58 -12.89
CA GLU A 308 -16.81 -11.15 -12.57
C GLU A 308 -16.14 -10.23 -13.60
N CYS A 309 -15.36 -10.80 -14.53
CA CYS A 309 -14.46 -10.06 -15.43
C CYS A 309 -15.21 -9.06 -16.32
N GLN A 310 -16.38 -9.44 -16.84
CA GLN A 310 -17.20 -8.54 -17.66
C GLN A 310 -17.71 -7.34 -16.84
N GLY A 311 -18.08 -7.56 -15.58
CA GLY A 311 -18.54 -6.50 -14.67
C GLY A 311 -17.42 -5.53 -14.31
N TYR A 312 -16.19 -6.03 -14.20
CA TYR A 312 -14.99 -5.18 -14.11
C TYR A 312 -14.72 -4.43 -15.41
N ARG A 313 -14.77 -5.12 -16.56
CA ARG A 313 -14.44 -4.56 -17.88
C ARG A 313 -15.28 -3.32 -18.17
N ILE A 314 -16.59 -3.41 -18.03
CA ILE A 314 -17.50 -2.28 -18.31
C ILE A 314 -17.48 -1.19 -17.22
N GLY A 315 -16.71 -1.39 -16.14
CA GLY A 315 -16.59 -0.46 -15.01
C GLY A 315 -17.70 -0.56 -13.96
N LEU A 316 -18.68 -1.45 -14.12
CA LEU A 316 -19.82 -1.58 -13.20
C LEU A 316 -19.39 -2.00 -11.78
N ILE A 317 -18.64 -3.10 -11.65
CA ILE A 317 -18.21 -3.61 -10.34
C ILE A 317 -17.30 -2.60 -9.62
N PRO A 318 -16.28 -2.00 -10.29
CA PRO A 318 -15.48 -0.93 -9.70
C PRO A 318 -16.32 0.26 -9.23
N MET A 319 -17.18 0.83 -10.07
CA MET A 319 -18.01 2.00 -9.72
C MET A 319 -18.99 1.74 -8.58
N LEU A 320 -19.44 0.48 -8.42
CA LEU A 320 -20.33 0.09 -7.33
C LEU A 320 -19.56 -0.37 -6.08
N GLU A 321 -18.24 -0.54 -6.16
CA GLU A 321 -17.41 -1.20 -5.14
C GLU A 321 -18.04 -2.53 -4.67
N ALA A 322 -18.52 -3.33 -5.61
CA ALA A 322 -19.42 -4.47 -5.36
C ALA A 322 -18.73 -5.85 -5.46
N THR A 323 -17.40 -5.93 -5.40
CA THR A 323 -16.66 -7.19 -5.58
C THR A 323 -17.03 -8.24 -4.53
N ILE A 324 -17.05 -7.86 -3.24
CA ILE A 324 -17.44 -8.77 -2.15
C ILE A 324 -18.88 -9.25 -2.37
N LEU A 325 -19.79 -8.35 -2.72
CA LEU A 325 -21.20 -8.68 -2.95
C LEU A 325 -21.39 -9.65 -4.13
N PHE A 326 -20.71 -9.40 -5.25
CA PHE A 326 -20.78 -10.28 -6.42
C PHE A 326 -20.26 -11.68 -6.11
N ARG A 327 -19.12 -11.79 -5.40
CA ARG A 327 -18.54 -13.08 -5.01
C ARG A 327 -19.40 -13.83 -3.99
N LEU A 328 -20.01 -13.12 -3.05
CA LEU A 328 -21.00 -13.72 -2.14
C LEU A 328 -22.19 -14.27 -2.91
N PHE A 329 -22.72 -13.51 -3.87
CA PHE A 329 -23.84 -13.98 -4.70
C PHE A 329 -23.49 -15.24 -5.48
N LEU A 330 -22.28 -15.31 -6.07
CA LEU A 330 -21.80 -16.53 -6.71
C LEU A 330 -21.78 -17.71 -5.75
N LYS A 331 -21.28 -17.52 -4.53
CA LYS A 331 -21.30 -18.56 -3.50
C LYS A 331 -22.71 -18.92 -3.04
N SER A 332 -23.65 -17.98 -3.04
CA SER A 332 -25.07 -18.27 -2.78
C SER A 332 -25.69 -19.09 -3.89
N ALA A 333 -25.39 -18.77 -5.15
CA ALA A 333 -25.88 -19.54 -6.28
C ALA A 333 -25.32 -20.97 -6.29
N GLU A 334 -24.01 -21.15 -6.03
CA GLU A 334 -23.38 -22.46 -5.86
C GLU A 334 -23.99 -23.27 -4.72
N TYR A 335 -24.33 -22.59 -3.62
CA TYR A 335 -24.91 -23.19 -2.43
C TYR A 335 -26.35 -23.68 -2.63
N VAL A 336 -27.19 -22.85 -3.24
CA VAL A 336 -28.63 -23.13 -3.43
C VAL A 336 -28.88 -24.12 -4.57
N PHE A 337 -28.00 -24.16 -5.57
CA PHE A 337 -28.22 -24.95 -6.79
C PHE A 337 -28.49 -26.45 -6.55
N PRO A 338 -27.74 -27.18 -5.69
CA PRO A 338 -28.03 -28.58 -5.36
C PRO A 338 -29.45 -28.77 -4.81
N ALA A 339 -29.92 -27.89 -3.92
CA ALA A 339 -31.27 -27.99 -3.37
C ALA A 339 -32.35 -27.78 -4.44
N ILE A 340 -32.16 -26.82 -5.35
CA ILE A 340 -33.06 -26.62 -6.49
C ILE A 340 -33.08 -27.87 -7.37
N MET A 341 -31.91 -28.47 -7.62
CA MET A 341 -31.77 -29.69 -8.40
C MET A 341 -32.55 -30.84 -7.75
N ASP A 342 -32.29 -31.14 -6.48
CA ASP A 342 -32.92 -32.25 -5.76
C ASP A 342 -34.44 -32.09 -5.71
N PHE A 343 -34.93 -30.90 -5.35
CA PHE A 343 -36.36 -30.61 -5.37
C PHE A 343 -37.00 -30.81 -6.74
N THR A 344 -36.29 -30.44 -7.81
CA THR A 344 -36.78 -30.63 -9.19
C THR A 344 -36.74 -32.09 -9.61
N MET A 345 -35.71 -32.85 -9.20
CA MET A 345 -35.58 -34.28 -9.48
C MET A 345 -36.65 -35.10 -8.78
N ASP A 346 -37.13 -34.65 -7.62
CA ASP A 346 -38.27 -35.23 -6.90
C ASP A 346 -39.64 -34.85 -7.52
N GLY A 347 -39.63 -34.15 -8.66
CA GLY A 347 -40.84 -33.74 -9.38
C GLY A 347 -41.40 -32.39 -8.94
N GLY A 348 -40.72 -31.68 -8.04
CA GLY A 348 -41.06 -30.31 -7.66
C GLY A 348 -40.89 -29.32 -8.80
N VAL A 349 -41.70 -28.25 -8.79
CA VAL A 349 -41.61 -27.18 -9.80
C VAL A 349 -41.75 -25.83 -9.10
N ILE A 350 -40.73 -24.99 -9.25
CA ILE A 350 -40.74 -23.61 -8.77
C ILE A 350 -40.99 -22.68 -9.95
N ASN A 351 -42.21 -22.15 -10.07
CA ASN A 351 -42.64 -21.26 -11.15
C ASN A 351 -43.17 -19.90 -10.66
N ASN A 352 -43.20 -19.68 -9.35
CA ASN A 352 -43.57 -18.42 -8.73
C ASN A 352 -42.33 -17.80 -8.06
N PRO A 353 -42.04 -16.51 -8.31
CA PRO A 353 -40.86 -15.85 -7.73
C PRO A 353 -40.88 -15.74 -6.20
N ARG A 354 -42.05 -15.60 -5.58
CA ARG A 354 -42.18 -15.56 -4.13
C ARG A 354 -41.88 -16.94 -3.53
N ASP A 355 -42.36 -18.01 -4.17
CA ASP A 355 -42.05 -19.39 -3.76
C ASP A 355 -40.56 -19.68 -3.94
N ALA A 356 -39.93 -19.19 -5.01
CA ALA A 356 -38.48 -19.30 -5.20
C ALA A 356 -37.69 -18.59 -4.10
N TRP A 357 -38.12 -17.39 -3.72
CA TRP A 357 -37.51 -16.67 -2.60
C TRP A 357 -37.67 -17.45 -1.28
N HIS A 358 -38.87 -17.91 -0.96
CA HIS A 358 -39.11 -18.71 0.25
C HIS A 358 -38.32 -20.00 0.27
N PHE A 359 -38.27 -20.73 -0.84
CA PHE A 359 -37.47 -21.95 -0.98
C PHE A 359 -35.99 -21.72 -0.64
N ILE A 360 -35.40 -20.61 -1.12
CA ILE A 360 -34.01 -20.25 -0.82
C ILE A 360 -33.83 -20.01 0.68
N LEU A 361 -34.80 -19.38 1.35
CA LEU A 361 -34.73 -19.10 2.77
C LEU A 361 -34.92 -20.35 3.62
N GLU A 362 -35.92 -21.18 3.29
CA GLU A 362 -36.21 -22.43 3.98
C GLU A 362 -35.03 -23.39 3.87
N HIS A 363 -34.47 -23.57 2.67
CA HIS A 363 -33.27 -24.39 2.49
C HIS A 363 -32.10 -23.86 3.33
N ALA A 364 -31.90 -22.54 3.35
CA ALA A 364 -30.86 -21.94 4.17
C ALA A 364 -31.12 -22.13 5.67
N GLU A 365 -32.37 -22.22 6.13
CA GLU A 365 -32.72 -22.43 7.55
C GLU A 365 -32.56 -23.90 7.97
N GLU A 366 -33.00 -24.86 7.16
CA GLU A 366 -33.09 -26.30 7.45
C GLU A 366 -31.75 -27.04 7.54
N GLU A 367 -30.69 -26.54 6.89
CA GLU A 367 -29.40 -27.22 6.87
C GLU A 367 -28.67 -27.11 8.23
N ASP A 368 -28.71 -28.19 9.02
CA ASP A 368 -28.15 -28.28 10.38
C ASP A 368 -26.85 -29.10 10.49
N GLU A 369 -26.43 -29.83 9.45
CA GLU A 369 -25.37 -30.85 9.56
C GLU A 369 -23.95 -30.38 9.17
N GLU A 370 -23.79 -29.42 8.25
CA GLU A 370 -22.48 -28.84 7.90
C GLU A 370 -22.51 -27.30 7.82
N TYR A 371 -21.48 -26.65 8.37
CA TYR A 371 -21.40 -25.18 8.36
C TYR A 371 -21.19 -24.65 6.94
N HIS A 372 -22.20 -23.96 6.40
CA HIS A 372 -22.05 -23.13 5.21
C HIS A 372 -22.33 -21.65 5.52
N ILE A 373 -21.27 -20.83 5.44
CA ILE A 373 -21.32 -19.39 5.73
C ILE A 373 -22.39 -18.61 4.96
N VAL A 374 -22.65 -19.06 3.73
CA VAL A 374 -23.64 -18.41 2.87
C VAL A 374 -25.05 -18.77 3.28
N GLY A 375 -25.30 -20.02 3.70
CA GLY A 375 -26.57 -20.41 4.31
C GLY A 375 -26.87 -19.56 5.54
N GLU A 376 -25.86 -19.25 6.35
CA GLU A 376 -25.99 -18.34 7.49
C GLU A 376 -26.39 -16.90 7.10
N PHE A 377 -25.77 -16.33 6.06
CA PHE A 377 -26.14 -14.99 5.56
C PHE A 377 -27.51 -14.96 4.90
N LEU A 378 -27.91 -16.04 4.23
CA LEU A 378 -29.23 -16.16 3.62
C LEU A 378 -30.33 -16.38 4.67
N ALA A 379 -30.12 -17.24 5.66
CA ALA A 379 -31.11 -17.50 6.73
C ALA A 379 -31.31 -16.28 7.66
N THR A 380 -30.24 -15.51 7.91
CA THR A 380 -30.32 -14.41 8.87
C THR A 380 -30.72 -13.11 8.18
N ARG A 381 -31.92 -12.60 8.48
CA ARG A 381 -32.35 -11.27 8.02
C ARG A 381 -31.50 -10.14 8.68
N PRO A 382 -30.88 -9.24 7.89
CA PRO A 382 -30.16 -8.08 8.41
C PRO A 382 -31.08 -7.11 9.18
N ASP A 383 -30.53 -6.43 10.20
CA ASP A 383 -31.21 -5.32 10.87
C ASP A 383 -31.05 -4.03 10.07
N PHE A 384 -31.93 -3.84 9.07
CA PHE A 384 -31.93 -2.67 8.20
C PHE A 384 -32.12 -1.35 8.94
N LYS A 385 -32.64 -1.35 10.20
CA LYS A 385 -32.80 -0.13 11.01
C LYS A 385 -31.46 0.48 11.44
N ARG A 386 -30.36 -0.26 11.33
CA ARG A 386 -29.00 0.23 11.59
C ARG A 386 -28.42 1.03 10.42
N LEU A 387 -29.05 1.00 9.24
CA LEU A 387 -28.62 1.75 8.07
C LEU A 387 -29.23 3.14 8.05
N SER A 388 -28.45 4.13 7.62
CA SER A 388 -29.01 5.44 7.25
C SER A 388 -29.92 5.30 6.02
N LYS A 389 -30.81 6.28 5.80
CA LYS A 389 -31.68 6.31 4.61
C LYS A 389 -30.88 6.25 3.30
N GLU A 390 -29.76 6.96 3.24
CA GLU A 390 -28.86 6.99 2.09
C GLU A 390 -28.18 5.64 1.88
N GLN A 391 -27.66 5.04 2.95
CA GLN A 391 -27.05 3.70 2.92
C GLN A 391 -28.04 2.63 2.44
N TYR A 392 -29.29 2.68 2.92
CA TYR A 392 -30.32 1.74 2.49
C TYR A 392 -30.64 1.89 1.00
N ARG A 393 -30.85 3.13 0.52
CA ARG A 393 -31.07 3.42 -0.90
C ARG A 393 -29.90 2.96 -1.77
N ASP A 394 -28.68 3.16 -1.32
CA ASP A 394 -27.47 2.72 -2.02
C ASP A 394 -27.40 1.19 -2.17
N VAL A 395 -27.69 0.45 -1.10
CA VAL A 395 -27.70 -1.02 -1.15
C VAL A 395 -28.82 -1.54 -2.05
N VAL A 396 -30.02 -0.96 -1.98
CA VAL A 396 -31.15 -1.30 -2.87
C VAL A 396 -30.78 -1.04 -4.34
N SER A 397 -30.23 0.15 -4.63
CA SER A 397 -29.80 0.53 -5.98
C SER A 397 -28.72 -0.41 -6.52
N THR A 398 -27.73 -0.72 -5.69
CA THR A 398 -26.62 -1.62 -6.03
C THR A 398 -27.13 -3.04 -6.31
N ALA A 399 -27.98 -3.59 -5.45
CA ALA A 399 -28.56 -4.92 -5.61
C ALA A 399 -29.38 -5.03 -6.90
N PHE A 400 -30.26 -4.07 -7.16
CA PHE A 400 -31.08 -4.06 -8.38
C PHE A 400 -30.24 -4.00 -9.66
N ARG A 401 -29.29 -3.05 -9.73
CA ARG A 401 -28.43 -2.88 -10.92
C ARG A 401 -27.54 -4.09 -11.16
N LEU A 402 -27.01 -4.68 -10.09
CA LEU A 402 -26.16 -5.86 -10.18
C LEU A 402 -26.99 -7.08 -10.62
N ALA A 403 -28.24 -7.23 -10.18
CA ALA A 403 -29.15 -8.27 -10.66
C ALA A 403 -29.46 -8.14 -12.16
N VAL A 404 -29.77 -6.93 -12.62
CA VAL A 404 -29.99 -6.65 -14.05
C VAL A 404 -28.73 -6.98 -14.87
N PHE A 405 -27.54 -6.62 -14.36
CA PHE A 405 -26.26 -6.97 -14.96
C PHE A 405 -26.06 -8.49 -15.03
N ILE A 406 -26.22 -9.20 -13.91
CA ILE A 406 -26.05 -10.66 -13.84
C ILE A 406 -26.96 -11.33 -14.87
N TYR A 407 -28.24 -10.95 -14.94
CA TYR A 407 -29.16 -11.52 -15.91
C TYR A 407 -28.77 -11.24 -17.36
N THR A 408 -28.29 -10.04 -17.65
CA THR A 408 -28.14 -9.54 -19.04
C THR A 408 -26.77 -9.83 -19.65
N GLU A 409 -25.73 -9.85 -18.81
CA GLU A 409 -24.32 -9.82 -19.24
C GLU A 409 -23.52 -11.06 -18.81
N THR A 410 -24.14 -12.00 -18.08
CA THR A 410 -23.48 -13.21 -17.59
C THR A 410 -24.28 -14.48 -17.89
N ASP A 411 -23.64 -15.64 -17.81
CA ASP A 411 -24.23 -16.97 -17.98
C ASP A 411 -24.68 -17.61 -16.64
N LEU A 412 -24.68 -16.84 -15.56
CA LEU A 412 -24.93 -17.36 -14.20
C LEU A 412 -26.34 -17.88 -13.99
N VAL A 413 -27.33 -17.27 -14.66
CA VAL A 413 -28.73 -17.73 -14.61
C VAL A 413 -28.85 -19.12 -15.23
N ASP A 414 -28.27 -19.30 -16.41
CA ASP A 414 -28.25 -20.59 -17.12
C ASP A 414 -27.43 -21.65 -16.36
N LYS A 415 -26.41 -21.21 -15.60
CA LYS A 415 -25.55 -22.10 -14.83
C LYS A 415 -26.19 -22.60 -13.52
N TYR A 416 -26.82 -21.72 -12.75
CA TYR A 416 -27.26 -22.03 -11.38
C TYR A 416 -28.77 -21.94 -11.15
N PHE A 417 -29.52 -21.28 -12.02
CA PHE A 417 -30.95 -20.99 -11.80
C PHE A 417 -31.85 -21.49 -12.94
N TYR A 418 -31.32 -22.22 -13.92
CA TYR A 418 -32.07 -22.67 -15.12
C TYR A 418 -33.26 -23.60 -14.81
N LEU A 419 -33.27 -24.24 -13.64
CA LEU A 419 -34.36 -25.10 -13.19
C LEU A 419 -35.54 -24.31 -12.60
N LEU A 420 -35.34 -23.05 -12.22
CA LEU A 420 -36.42 -22.16 -11.80
C LEU A 420 -37.19 -21.71 -13.06
N ARG A 421 -38.46 -22.07 -13.16
CA ARG A 421 -39.32 -21.75 -14.32
C ARG A 421 -39.90 -20.34 -14.23
N LEU A 422 -39.03 -19.36 -14.00
CA LEU A 422 -39.37 -17.95 -13.83
C LEU A 422 -39.16 -17.18 -15.14
N GLN A 423 -40.00 -16.16 -15.37
CA GLN A 423 -39.75 -15.21 -16.45
C GLN A 423 -38.60 -14.25 -16.09
N LYS A 424 -38.10 -13.52 -17.09
CA LYS A 424 -37.00 -12.57 -16.93
C LYS A 424 -37.15 -11.63 -15.72
N ILE A 425 -38.31 -10.96 -15.62
CA ILE A 425 -38.56 -9.95 -14.57
C ILE A 425 -38.55 -10.63 -13.18
N ASP A 426 -39.21 -11.78 -13.08
CA ASP A 426 -39.31 -12.58 -11.87
C ASP A 426 -37.94 -13.08 -11.41
N MET A 427 -37.12 -13.57 -12.34
CA MET A 427 -35.75 -14.01 -12.05
C MET A 427 -34.88 -12.86 -11.56
N ILE A 428 -34.95 -11.68 -12.20
CA ILE A 428 -34.20 -10.50 -11.74
C ILE A 428 -34.64 -10.09 -10.34
N ASN A 429 -35.94 -10.12 -10.04
CA ASN A 429 -36.46 -9.81 -8.70
C ASN A 429 -35.91 -10.74 -7.62
N VAL A 430 -35.92 -12.06 -7.87
CA VAL A 430 -35.38 -13.04 -6.92
C VAL A 430 -33.89 -12.83 -6.70
N MET A 431 -33.10 -12.64 -7.77
CA MET A 431 -31.68 -12.34 -7.65
C MET A 431 -31.41 -11.03 -6.90
N ALA A 432 -32.20 -9.99 -7.16
CA ALA A 432 -32.08 -8.70 -6.50
C ALA A 432 -32.41 -8.80 -4.99
N ALA A 433 -33.38 -9.63 -4.61
CA ALA A 433 -33.72 -9.88 -3.20
C ALA A 433 -32.56 -10.58 -2.46
N VAL A 434 -31.97 -11.61 -3.09
CA VAL A 434 -30.74 -12.26 -2.58
C VAL A 434 -29.61 -11.24 -2.42
N LEU A 435 -29.35 -10.43 -3.46
CA LEU A 435 -28.32 -9.41 -3.44
C LEU A 435 -28.56 -8.31 -2.40
N LEU A 436 -29.81 -7.92 -2.13
CA LEU A 436 -30.13 -6.95 -1.08
C LEU A 436 -29.82 -7.51 0.31
N ARG A 437 -30.23 -8.76 0.58
CA ARG A 437 -29.92 -9.43 1.85
C ARG A 437 -28.40 -9.55 2.06
N LEU A 438 -27.68 -10.02 1.05
CA LEU A 438 -26.22 -10.14 1.10
C LEU A 438 -25.54 -8.78 1.19
N GLY A 439 -25.98 -7.78 0.42
CA GLY A 439 -25.42 -6.44 0.38
C GLY A 439 -25.54 -5.71 1.71
N ALA A 440 -26.65 -5.90 2.41
CA ALA A 440 -26.81 -5.38 3.77
C ALA A 440 -25.89 -6.08 4.78
N HIS A 441 -25.69 -7.40 4.67
CA HIS A 441 -24.67 -8.09 5.48
C HIS A 441 -23.26 -7.56 5.20
N VAL A 442 -22.90 -7.35 3.93
CA VAL A 442 -21.61 -6.76 3.56
C VAL A 442 -21.45 -5.38 4.19
N LEU A 443 -22.44 -4.51 4.08
CA LEU A 443 -22.36 -3.15 4.62
C LEU A 443 -22.30 -3.13 6.16
N LEU A 444 -23.07 -3.98 6.84
CA LEU A 444 -23.16 -4.01 8.29
C LEU A 444 -22.04 -4.80 8.97
N SER A 445 -21.41 -5.74 8.26
CA SER A 445 -20.49 -6.72 8.84
C SER A 445 -19.06 -6.65 8.28
N SER A 446 -18.81 -5.85 7.24
CA SER A 446 -17.45 -5.66 6.74
C SER A 446 -16.64 -4.77 7.68
N GLN A 447 -15.37 -5.13 7.82
CA GLN A 447 -14.37 -4.31 8.48
C GLN A 447 -13.68 -3.45 7.45
N HIS A 448 -13.50 -2.19 7.80
CA HIS A 448 -12.84 -1.21 6.93
C HIS A 448 -11.50 -0.81 7.54
N HIS A 449 -10.45 -0.92 6.73
CA HIS A 449 -9.09 -0.58 7.10
C HIS A 449 -8.59 0.53 6.18
N GLU A 450 -8.17 1.64 6.79
CA GLU A 450 -7.55 2.76 6.07
C GLU A 450 -6.07 2.45 5.83
N MET A 451 -5.68 2.39 4.56
CA MET A 451 -4.32 2.16 4.11
C MET A 451 -3.69 3.44 3.59
N TRP A 452 -2.45 3.69 3.97
CA TRP A 452 -1.74 4.94 3.72
C TRP A 452 -0.33 4.66 3.21
N TYR A 453 -0.16 4.72 1.89
CA TYR A 453 1.12 4.49 1.24
C TYR A 453 1.89 5.80 1.06
N PRO A 454 3.23 5.81 1.20
CA PRO A 454 4.03 7.01 0.93
C PRO A 454 3.90 7.45 -0.55
N LYS A 455 3.84 8.76 -0.80
CA LYS A 455 3.84 9.30 -2.17
C LYS A 455 5.16 8.95 -2.85
N ARG A 456 5.06 8.41 -4.06
CA ARG A 456 6.24 8.13 -4.89
C ARG A 456 7.02 9.40 -5.16
N GLY A 457 8.32 9.30 -5.02
CA GLY A 457 9.26 10.36 -5.33
C GLY A 457 9.77 11.20 -4.15
N GLU A 458 9.29 10.97 -2.92
CA GLU A 458 10.04 11.44 -1.74
C GLU A 458 11.24 10.52 -1.44
N PHE A 459 11.18 9.24 -1.83
CA PHE A 459 12.38 8.38 -1.93
C PHE A 459 13.17 8.57 -3.23
N LEU A 460 12.67 9.32 -4.21
CA LEU A 460 13.53 9.88 -5.27
C LEU A 460 14.40 11.04 -4.72
N ASN A 461 14.12 11.50 -3.49
CA ASN A 461 15.02 12.28 -2.64
C ASN A 461 15.63 11.46 -1.50
N GLY A 462 15.38 10.15 -1.45
CA GLY A 462 16.39 9.22 -0.98
C GLY A 462 17.53 9.45 -1.93
N ALA A 463 18.49 10.24 -1.48
CA ALA A 463 19.65 10.58 -2.25
C ALA A 463 20.31 9.26 -2.71
N ARG A 464 19.98 8.82 -3.92
CA ARG A 464 21.02 8.83 -4.93
C ARG A 464 21.57 10.25 -4.90
N VAL A 465 22.50 10.45 -3.97
CA VAL A 465 23.81 10.90 -4.41
C VAL A 465 24.16 9.87 -5.48
N GLU A 466 23.65 10.08 -6.70
CA GLU A 466 24.55 10.02 -7.82
C GLU A 466 25.71 10.86 -7.32
N PHE A 467 26.74 10.18 -6.85
CA PHE A 467 28.08 10.68 -6.98
C PHE A 467 28.25 10.81 -8.49
N ALA A 468 27.61 11.84 -9.07
CA ALA A 468 28.30 12.68 -10.00
C ALA A 468 29.66 12.83 -9.36
N ALA A 469 30.67 12.39 -10.08
CA ALA A 469 32.03 12.80 -9.83
C ALA A 469 32.11 14.33 -10.03
N THR A 470 31.32 15.10 -9.29
CA THR A 470 31.72 16.41 -8.85
C THR A 470 32.77 16.13 -7.79
N PHE A 471 34.00 16.04 -8.27
CA PHE A 471 35.17 16.35 -7.47
C PHE A 471 34.79 17.47 -6.48
N PRO A 472 34.82 17.23 -5.16
CA PRO A 472 34.74 18.34 -4.24
C PRO A 472 35.98 19.20 -4.53
N LEU A 473 35.77 20.43 -4.99
CA LEU A 473 36.78 21.46 -4.82
C LEU A 473 37.10 21.53 -3.32
N PRO A 474 38.38 21.68 -2.93
CA PRO A 474 38.78 21.55 -1.54
C PRO A 474 37.98 22.51 -0.66
N VAL A 475 37.33 21.93 0.35
CA VAL A 475 36.73 22.68 1.46
C VAL A 475 37.85 23.54 2.10
N PRO A 476 37.60 24.82 2.45
CA PRO A 476 38.60 25.60 3.18
C PRO A 476 39.03 24.87 4.44
N SER A 477 40.34 24.64 4.60
CA SER A 477 40.91 23.91 5.75
C SER A 477 40.47 24.49 7.10
N GLU A 478 40.20 25.79 7.13
CA GLU A 478 39.68 26.54 8.29
C GLU A 478 38.35 26.00 8.86
N ARG A 479 37.49 25.36 8.04
CA ARG A 479 36.17 24.87 8.50
C ARG A 479 36.22 23.55 9.25
N ILE A 480 37.27 22.76 9.03
CA ILE A 480 37.37 21.39 9.51
C ILE A 480 37.35 21.35 11.04
N MET A 481 38.06 22.28 11.66
CA MET A 481 38.16 22.45 13.13
C MET A 481 37.26 23.57 13.67
N ALA A 482 36.59 24.32 12.81
CA ALA A 482 35.76 25.43 13.26
C ALA A 482 34.43 24.94 13.84
N ASN A 483 34.01 25.54 14.94
CA ASN A 483 32.61 25.48 15.32
C ASN A 483 31.79 26.32 14.32
N ALA A 484 30.84 25.68 13.66
CA ALA A 484 30.05 26.32 12.62
C ALA A 484 29.25 27.55 13.11
N PHE A 485 28.82 27.58 14.38
CA PHE A 485 28.17 28.79 14.94
C PHE A 485 29.17 29.94 15.06
N SER A 486 30.37 29.69 15.57
CA SER A 486 31.43 30.69 15.67
C SER A 486 31.87 31.18 14.29
N TYR A 487 31.99 30.27 13.31
CA TYR A 487 32.39 30.59 11.94
C TYR A 487 31.39 31.51 11.24
N TYR A 488 30.10 31.21 11.35
CA TYR A 488 29.03 32.02 10.76
C TYR A 488 28.59 33.19 11.64
N LYS A 489 29.17 33.36 12.83
CA LYS A 489 28.78 34.35 13.85
C LYS A 489 27.29 34.24 14.24
N ILE A 490 26.77 33.01 14.26
CA ILE A 490 25.41 32.72 14.69
C ILE A 490 25.38 32.76 16.22
N ASN A 491 24.46 33.54 16.77
CA ASN A 491 24.09 33.51 18.17
C ASN A 491 22.81 32.67 18.33
N PRO A 492 22.90 31.42 18.84
CA PRO A 492 21.77 30.51 18.92
C PRO A 492 20.55 31.06 19.66
N LEU A 493 20.76 31.93 20.67
CA LEU A 493 19.68 32.48 21.47
C LEU A 493 18.85 33.53 20.72
N THR A 494 19.49 34.35 19.88
CA THR A 494 18.80 35.40 19.12
C THR A 494 18.34 34.88 17.76
N ASP A 495 19.23 34.21 17.03
CA ASP A 495 19.03 33.94 15.61
C ASP A 495 18.03 32.81 15.40
N PHE A 496 18.00 31.81 16.30
CA PHE A 496 17.01 30.75 16.22
C PHE A 496 15.62 31.22 16.64
N VAL A 497 15.53 32.09 17.65
CA VAL A 497 14.26 32.68 18.09
C VAL A 497 13.71 33.61 17.01
N GLU A 498 14.55 34.41 16.38
CA GLU A 498 14.15 35.28 15.28
C GLU A 498 13.74 34.48 14.03
N CYS A 499 14.50 33.44 13.69
CA CYS A 499 14.14 32.52 12.61
C CYS A 499 12.83 31.79 12.88
N TYR A 500 12.61 31.27 14.09
CA TYR A 500 11.35 30.65 14.52
C TYR A 500 10.17 31.62 14.36
N ASN A 501 10.32 32.85 14.84
CA ASN A 501 9.30 33.89 14.71
C ASN A 501 9.02 34.28 13.25
N ASN A 502 10.06 34.30 12.40
CA ASN A 502 9.94 34.60 10.98
C ASN A 502 9.29 33.45 10.19
N VAL A 503 9.56 32.20 10.57
CA VAL A 503 8.89 31.03 9.99
C VAL A 503 7.40 31.05 10.37
N LYS A 504 7.07 31.32 11.64
CA LYS A 504 5.70 31.45 12.17
C LYS A 504 4.85 32.54 11.49
N LYS A 505 5.46 33.63 11.02
CA LYS A 505 4.76 34.78 10.41
C LYS A 505 4.41 34.60 8.92
N THR A 506 4.88 33.55 8.25
CA THR A 506 4.64 33.36 6.80
C THR A 506 3.20 32.89 6.54
N PRO A 507 2.35 33.63 5.81
CA PRO A 507 0.96 33.24 5.58
C PRO A 507 0.84 31.97 4.73
N GLU A 508 -0.18 31.16 5.05
CA GLU A 508 -0.64 30.01 4.26
C GLU A 508 -0.88 30.43 2.81
N ASN A 509 0.04 30.09 1.92
CA ASN A 509 -0.21 30.15 0.49
C ASN A 509 0.28 28.86 -0.17
N SER A 510 -0.63 28.27 -0.95
CA SER A 510 -0.51 27.10 -1.83
C SER A 510 -0.62 25.70 -1.20
N GLY A 511 -1.84 25.17 -1.22
CA GLY A 511 -2.16 23.77 -0.96
C GLY A 511 -3.50 23.69 -0.24
N ASN A 512 -4.59 23.42 -0.98
CA ASN A 512 -5.95 23.33 -0.46
C ASN A 512 -6.05 22.39 0.76
N GLY A 513 -5.91 22.93 1.96
CA GLY A 513 -6.08 22.22 3.23
C GLY A 513 -7.54 21.90 3.57
N ARG A 514 -8.47 22.08 2.62
CA ARG A 514 -9.89 21.73 2.82
C ARG A 514 -10.18 20.23 2.61
N ASP A 515 -9.31 19.46 1.95
CA ASP A 515 -9.58 18.05 1.64
C ASP A 515 -9.18 17.06 2.76
N ALA A 516 -8.33 17.47 3.71
CA ALA A 516 -7.79 16.56 4.74
C ALA A 516 -8.80 16.18 5.84
N HIS A 517 -9.85 16.98 6.05
CA HIS A 517 -10.93 16.67 6.98
C HIS A 517 -12.16 16.06 6.30
N ALA A 518 -12.28 16.14 4.97
CA ALA A 518 -13.43 15.63 4.21
C ALA A 518 -13.31 14.16 3.80
N THR A 519 -12.18 13.49 4.09
CA THR A 519 -11.85 12.15 3.56
C THR A 519 -11.84 11.04 4.61
N GLN A 520 -12.18 11.31 5.88
CA GLN A 520 -12.25 10.24 6.89
C GLN A 520 -13.44 9.31 6.62
N GLY A 521 -13.15 8.03 6.38
CA GLY A 521 -14.14 6.96 6.23
C GLY A 521 -14.77 6.78 4.84
N GLU A 522 -14.49 7.63 3.85
CA GLU A 522 -14.98 7.47 2.47
C GLU A 522 -13.89 6.93 1.54
N SER A 523 -14.27 6.16 0.52
CA SER A 523 -13.34 5.64 -0.50
C SER A 523 -12.85 6.76 -1.44
N PRO A 524 -11.57 6.75 -1.88
CA PRO A 524 -11.07 7.67 -2.91
C PRO A 524 -11.89 7.64 -4.21
N LEU A 525 -12.53 6.51 -4.52
CA LEU A 525 -13.38 6.38 -5.70
C LEU A 525 -14.64 7.23 -5.58
N VAL A 526 -15.22 7.35 -4.39
CA VAL A 526 -16.36 8.23 -4.14
C VAL A 526 -15.97 9.68 -4.44
N HIS A 527 -14.79 10.12 -4.00
CA HIS A 527 -14.29 11.46 -4.31
C HIS A 527 -14.15 11.70 -5.82
N PHE A 528 -13.58 10.74 -6.55
CA PHE A 528 -13.48 10.79 -8.00
C PHE A 528 -14.85 10.89 -8.68
N GLU A 529 -15.80 10.03 -8.30
CA GLU A 529 -17.16 10.06 -8.83
C GLU A 529 -17.80 11.43 -8.56
N ASN A 530 -17.66 11.99 -7.36
CA ASN A 530 -18.29 13.25 -6.96
C ASN A 530 -17.82 14.43 -7.79
N LYS A 531 -16.52 14.47 -8.09
CA LYS A 531 -15.92 15.47 -8.96
C LYS A 531 -16.45 15.30 -10.39
N LEU A 532 -16.47 14.09 -10.92
CA LEU A 532 -17.03 13.82 -12.25
C LEU A 532 -18.52 14.20 -12.36
N TYR A 533 -19.35 13.86 -11.36
CA TYR A 533 -20.75 14.28 -11.31
C TYR A 533 -20.86 15.80 -11.35
N SER A 534 -20.06 16.48 -10.52
CA SER A 534 -20.08 17.95 -10.43
C SER A 534 -19.67 18.63 -11.74
N MET A 535 -18.67 18.08 -12.44
CA MET A 535 -18.24 18.58 -13.75
C MET A 535 -19.28 18.34 -14.83
N CYS A 536 -19.80 17.11 -14.91
CA CYS A 536 -20.79 16.74 -15.93
C CYS A 536 -22.10 17.53 -15.76
N LEU A 537 -22.56 17.76 -14.53
CA LEU A 537 -23.76 18.57 -14.26
C LEU A 537 -23.56 20.05 -14.59
N LYS A 538 -22.33 20.57 -14.49
CA LYS A 538 -21.97 21.92 -14.91
C LYS A 538 -21.72 22.05 -16.43
N ASN A 539 -21.86 20.96 -17.20
CA ASN A 539 -21.52 20.88 -18.63
C ASN A 539 -20.09 21.39 -18.92
N ARG A 540 -19.12 21.08 -18.06
CA ARG A 540 -17.71 21.37 -18.32
C ARG A 540 -17.09 20.23 -19.12
N ASP A 541 -16.36 20.58 -20.17
CA ASP A 541 -15.53 19.62 -20.91
C ASP A 541 -14.31 19.24 -20.05
N VAL A 542 -13.83 17.99 -20.24
CA VAL A 542 -12.67 17.43 -19.53
C VAL A 542 -11.65 17.04 -20.59
N ASP A 543 -10.57 17.80 -20.67
CA ASP A 543 -9.50 17.58 -21.63
C ASP A 543 -8.36 16.76 -21.01
N CYS A 544 -8.12 16.95 -19.72
CA CYS A 544 -7.07 16.28 -18.97
C CYS A 544 -7.50 15.87 -17.56
N VAL A 545 -6.67 15.06 -16.90
CA VAL A 545 -6.94 14.59 -15.54
C VAL A 545 -6.85 15.71 -14.50
N GLU A 546 -6.03 16.74 -14.77
CA GLU A 546 -5.90 17.94 -13.94
C GLU A 546 -7.24 18.65 -13.77
N ASP A 547 -8.06 18.71 -14.82
CA ASP A 547 -9.40 19.30 -14.77
C ASP A 547 -10.29 18.61 -13.71
N ILE A 548 -10.14 17.28 -13.56
CA ILE A 548 -10.86 16.50 -12.56
C ILE A 548 -10.25 16.70 -11.17
N LEU A 549 -8.92 16.78 -11.05
CA LEU A 549 -8.25 17.00 -9.77
C LEU A 549 -8.62 18.37 -9.17
N ASP A 550 -8.76 19.39 -10.01
CA ASP A 550 -9.06 20.77 -9.60
C ASP A 550 -10.57 21.07 -9.48
N ALA A 551 -11.43 20.11 -9.81
CA ALA A 551 -12.87 20.30 -9.76
C ALA A 551 -13.43 20.39 -8.32
N ASP A 552 -14.28 21.41 -8.11
CA ASP A 552 -15.09 21.54 -6.89
C ASP A 552 -16.25 20.54 -6.86
N ILE A 553 -16.49 19.96 -5.68
CA ILE A 553 -17.64 19.08 -5.43
C ILE A 553 -18.89 19.92 -5.11
N LEU A 554 -19.97 19.65 -5.85
CA LEU A 554 -21.28 20.24 -5.56
C LEU A 554 -21.89 19.63 -4.29
N PRO A 555 -22.69 20.40 -3.52
CA PRO A 555 -23.41 19.86 -2.36
C PRO A 555 -24.30 18.67 -2.75
N MET A 556 -24.23 17.61 -1.95
CA MET A 556 -24.91 16.33 -2.20
C MET A 556 -26.41 16.48 -2.46
N GLN A 557 -27.10 17.21 -1.58
CA GLN A 557 -28.55 17.46 -1.68
C GLN A 557 -28.95 18.14 -2.99
N LEU A 558 -28.06 18.96 -3.56
CA LEU A 558 -28.30 19.62 -4.84
C LEU A 558 -28.18 18.62 -6.00
N ILE A 559 -27.17 17.74 -5.96
CA ILE A 559 -26.98 16.69 -6.97
C ILE A 559 -28.22 15.79 -7.01
N ASP A 560 -28.67 15.29 -5.86
CA ASP A 560 -29.79 14.35 -5.78
C ASP A 560 -31.07 14.96 -6.36
N LYS A 561 -31.37 16.21 -5.99
CA LYS A 561 -32.52 16.94 -6.52
C LYS A 561 -32.47 17.09 -8.04
N ILE A 562 -31.29 17.43 -8.59
CA ILE A 562 -31.12 17.56 -10.05
C ILE A 562 -31.34 16.21 -10.74
N LEU A 563 -30.82 15.12 -10.17
CA LEU A 563 -30.92 13.79 -10.74
C LEU A 563 -32.36 13.25 -10.70
N GLU A 564 -33.12 13.57 -9.65
CA GLU A 564 -34.55 13.25 -9.56
C GLU A 564 -35.36 13.89 -10.71
N ASP A 565 -35.06 15.15 -11.05
CA ASP A 565 -35.73 15.90 -12.11
C ASP A 565 -35.33 15.48 -13.54
N PHE A 566 -34.23 14.72 -13.70
CA PHE A 566 -33.76 14.31 -15.02
C PHE A 566 -34.64 13.24 -15.66
N SER A 567 -34.99 13.46 -16.94
CA SER A 567 -35.56 12.43 -17.80
C SER A 567 -34.53 11.34 -18.12
N THR A 568 -35.00 10.14 -18.46
CA THR A 568 -34.12 9.02 -18.83
C THR A 568 -33.09 9.37 -19.92
N PRO A 569 -33.43 10.09 -21.01
CA PRO A 569 -32.42 10.55 -21.97
C PRO A 569 -31.31 11.42 -21.36
N LYS A 570 -31.65 12.34 -20.43
CA LYS A 570 -30.65 13.18 -19.75
C LYS A 570 -29.77 12.35 -18.81
N ARG A 571 -30.35 11.38 -18.09
CA ARG A 571 -29.60 10.46 -17.23
C ARG A 571 -28.66 9.56 -18.04
N CYS A 572 -29.11 9.06 -19.18
CA CYS A 572 -28.29 8.31 -20.13
C CYS A 572 -27.12 9.16 -20.67
N GLN A 573 -27.37 10.42 -21.03
CA GLN A 573 -26.33 11.32 -21.49
C GLN A 573 -25.30 11.64 -20.38
N LEU A 574 -25.76 11.83 -19.15
CA LEU A 574 -24.89 11.98 -17.98
C LEU A 574 -24.02 10.73 -17.78
N LEU A 575 -24.63 9.54 -17.78
CA LEU A 575 -23.90 8.29 -17.61
C LEU A 575 -22.86 8.08 -18.72
N LYS A 576 -23.19 8.44 -19.96
CA LYS A 576 -22.24 8.37 -21.07
C LYS A 576 -20.96 9.15 -20.75
N ASN A 577 -21.08 10.39 -20.28
CA ASN A 577 -19.93 11.20 -19.91
C ASN A 577 -19.17 10.61 -18.71
N LEU A 578 -19.88 10.14 -17.68
CA LEU A 578 -19.26 9.49 -16.53
C LEU A 578 -18.47 8.23 -16.91
N ALA A 579 -19.04 7.37 -17.74
CA ALA A 579 -18.39 6.14 -18.22
C ALA A 579 -17.16 6.45 -19.08
N LYS A 580 -17.28 7.40 -20.00
CA LYS A 580 -16.15 7.89 -20.81
C LYS A 580 -14.99 8.36 -19.94
N TYR A 581 -15.24 9.30 -19.03
CA TYR A 581 -14.17 9.89 -18.21
C TYR A 581 -13.61 8.93 -17.16
N PHE A 582 -14.43 8.01 -16.65
CA PHE A 582 -13.94 6.92 -15.81
C PHE A 582 -12.89 6.09 -16.56
N HIS A 583 -13.20 5.58 -17.75
CA HIS A 583 -12.25 4.72 -18.47
C HIS A 583 -10.99 5.46 -18.90
N LEU A 584 -11.11 6.73 -19.32
CA LEU A 584 -9.96 7.53 -19.76
C LEU A 584 -9.04 7.96 -18.61
N PHE A 585 -9.60 8.42 -17.49
CA PHE A 585 -8.82 9.17 -16.50
C PHE A 585 -8.64 8.46 -15.17
N VAL A 586 -9.33 7.36 -14.87
CA VAL A 586 -9.27 6.72 -13.54
C VAL A 586 -7.85 6.31 -13.13
N HIS A 587 -7.05 5.75 -14.04
CA HIS A 587 -5.66 5.39 -13.74
C HIS A 587 -4.78 6.61 -13.49
N GLN A 588 -4.88 7.62 -14.36
CA GLN A 588 -4.12 8.86 -14.26
C GLN A 588 -4.50 9.66 -13.02
N TYR A 589 -5.78 9.63 -12.63
CA TYR A 589 -6.29 10.32 -11.46
C TYR A 589 -5.64 9.71 -10.22
N PHE A 590 -5.73 8.39 -10.08
CA PHE A 590 -5.20 7.70 -8.91
C PHE A 590 -3.67 7.63 -8.83
N SER A 591 -2.95 7.77 -9.96
CA SER A 591 -1.50 7.90 -9.93
C SER A 591 -1.03 9.28 -9.43
N LYS A 592 -1.86 10.32 -9.61
CA LYS A 592 -1.58 11.70 -9.17
C LYS A 592 -2.25 12.07 -7.84
N TYR A 593 -3.32 11.39 -7.47
CA TYR A 593 -4.13 11.69 -6.28
C TYR A 593 -3.36 11.37 -5.00
N THR A 594 -3.17 12.37 -4.15
CA THR A 594 -2.51 12.22 -2.84
C THR A 594 -3.19 13.06 -1.78
N VAL A 595 -3.37 12.50 -0.59
CA VAL A 595 -3.89 13.16 0.61
C VAL A 595 -2.74 13.25 1.61
N ASN A 596 -2.38 14.46 2.05
CA ASN A 596 -1.25 14.69 2.97
C ASN A 596 0.08 14.05 2.52
N ASN A 597 0.43 14.15 1.22
CA ASN A 597 1.59 13.48 0.61
C ASN A 597 1.60 11.95 0.76
N ARG A 598 0.43 11.33 0.95
CA ARG A 598 0.27 9.88 0.96
C ARG A 598 -0.82 9.46 -0.01
N ILE A 599 -0.72 8.25 -0.51
CA ILE A 599 -1.76 7.62 -1.29
C ILE A 599 -2.66 6.88 -0.31
N TYR A 600 -3.93 7.28 -0.29
CA TYR A 600 -4.95 6.70 0.57
C TYR A 600 -5.73 5.63 -0.20
N GLN A 601 -6.01 4.51 0.46
CA GLN A 601 -6.81 3.40 -0.04
C GLN A 601 -7.59 2.78 1.13
N MET A 602 -8.74 2.16 0.85
CA MET A 602 -9.56 1.51 1.86
C MET A 602 -9.66 0.01 1.54
N LYS A 603 -9.38 -0.85 2.52
CA LYS A 603 -9.63 -2.30 2.41
C LYS A 603 -10.90 -2.65 3.17
N SER A 604 -11.84 -3.29 2.49
CA SER A 604 -13.03 -3.89 3.10
C SER A 604 -12.82 -5.39 3.24
N SER A 605 -13.12 -5.97 4.40
CA SER A 605 -12.92 -7.39 4.69
C SER A 605 -14.12 -7.96 5.43
N LEU A 606 -14.71 -9.02 4.89
CA LEU A 606 -15.87 -9.67 5.48
C LEU A 606 -15.45 -10.86 6.34
N CYS A 607 -15.69 -10.74 7.65
CA CYS A 607 -15.42 -11.78 8.63
C CYS A 607 -16.75 -12.34 9.16
N ALA A 608 -16.94 -13.65 9.03
CA ALA A 608 -18.14 -14.39 9.37
C ALA A 608 -18.38 -14.52 10.87
N THR A 609 -17.33 -14.82 11.61
CA THR A 609 -17.39 -15.14 13.04
C THR A 609 -17.31 -13.85 13.84
N LEU A 610 -16.40 -12.95 13.46
CA LEU A 610 -16.19 -11.70 14.18
C LEU A 610 -17.45 -10.83 14.26
N LYS A 611 -18.30 -10.83 13.21
CA LYS A 611 -19.57 -10.07 13.21
C LYS A 611 -20.52 -10.43 14.36
N THR A 612 -20.39 -11.64 14.92
CA THR A 612 -21.28 -12.13 15.98
C THR A 612 -20.85 -11.69 17.38
N PHE A 613 -19.61 -11.22 17.52
CA PHE A 613 -19.12 -10.68 18.78
C PHE A 613 -19.68 -9.29 19.00
N LYS A 614 -19.93 -8.94 20.26
CA LYS A 614 -20.41 -7.61 20.61
C LYS A 614 -19.28 -6.60 20.51
N HIS A 615 -19.51 -5.48 19.85
CA HIS A 615 -18.54 -4.40 19.73
C HIS A 615 -18.85 -3.28 20.73
N CYS A 616 -17.95 -3.01 21.68
CA CYS A 616 -18.13 -1.95 22.67
C CYS A 616 -16.80 -1.45 23.27
N CYS A 617 -16.53 -0.14 23.21
CA CYS A 617 -15.33 0.48 23.80
C CYS A 617 -15.25 0.45 25.34
N LYS A 618 -16.36 0.15 26.06
CA LYS A 618 -16.41 0.34 27.53
C LYS A 618 -16.17 -0.92 28.34
N THR A 619 -16.38 -2.10 27.75
CA THR A 619 -16.41 -3.40 28.46
C THR A 619 -15.65 -4.48 27.70
N GLU A 620 -14.65 -4.07 26.90
CA GLU A 620 -13.86 -4.97 26.07
C GLU A 620 -13.06 -5.96 26.92
N ASN A 621 -13.15 -7.25 26.59
CA ASN A 621 -12.34 -8.31 27.16
C ASN A 621 -11.64 -9.16 26.08
N VAL A 622 -11.91 -8.88 24.79
CA VAL A 622 -11.22 -9.43 23.63
C VAL A 622 -10.59 -8.30 22.82
N LYS A 623 -9.28 -8.34 22.66
CA LYS A 623 -8.52 -7.49 21.75
C LYS A 623 -8.43 -8.17 20.38
N VAL A 624 -8.84 -7.46 19.33
CA VAL A 624 -8.65 -7.92 17.95
C VAL A 624 -7.33 -7.39 17.39
N ILE A 625 -6.57 -8.29 16.78
CA ILE A 625 -5.28 -8.03 16.15
C ILE A 625 -5.40 -8.45 14.68
N LEU A 626 -5.16 -7.51 13.77
CA LEU A 626 -5.02 -7.82 12.35
C LEU A 626 -3.55 -8.16 12.06
N LEU A 627 -3.30 -9.33 11.47
CA LEU A 627 -1.96 -9.70 11.01
C LEU A 627 -1.67 -9.06 9.65
N PRO A 628 -0.38 -8.83 9.30
CA PRO A 628 0.01 -8.38 7.96
C PRO A 628 -0.44 -9.31 6.83
N SER A 629 -0.68 -10.59 7.15
CA SER A 629 -1.24 -11.58 6.24
C SER A 629 -2.76 -11.45 6.03
N GLY A 630 -3.41 -10.44 6.61
CA GLY A 630 -4.85 -10.22 6.54
C GLY A 630 -5.68 -11.04 7.53
N HIS A 631 -5.06 -11.92 8.32
CA HIS A 631 -5.76 -12.76 9.30
C HIS A 631 -6.22 -11.93 10.49
N VAL A 632 -7.38 -12.28 11.05
CA VAL A 632 -7.93 -11.62 12.24
C VAL A 632 -7.81 -12.54 13.45
N LEU A 633 -7.11 -12.08 14.48
CA LEU A 633 -6.96 -12.77 15.76
C LEU A 633 -7.74 -12.07 16.85
N GLY A 634 -8.61 -12.78 17.55
CA GLY A 634 -9.21 -12.31 18.81
C GLY A 634 -8.45 -12.91 19.99
N VAL A 635 -7.89 -12.08 20.86
CA VAL A 635 -7.11 -12.50 22.02
C VAL A 635 -7.71 -11.91 23.29
N THR A 636 -7.87 -12.72 24.34
CA THR A 636 -8.42 -12.23 25.61
C THR A 636 -7.47 -11.22 26.28
N SER A 637 -8.00 -10.04 26.62
CA SER A 637 -7.26 -8.98 27.33
C SER A 637 -7.05 -9.34 28.80
N ASP A 638 -7.99 -10.07 29.40
CA ASP A 638 -8.02 -10.52 30.79
C ASP A 638 -8.55 -11.96 30.88
N GLN A 639 -8.51 -12.56 32.07
CA GLN A 639 -9.13 -13.87 32.30
C GLN A 639 -10.65 -13.73 32.18
N VAL A 640 -11.28 -14.56 31.36
CA VAL A 640 -12.73 -14.55 31.12
C VAL A 640 -13.35 -15.78 31.78
N ASN A 641 -14.20 -15.56 32.77
CA ASN A 641 -14.89 -16.66 33.46
C ASN A 641 -16.01 -17.25 32.58
N ALA A 642 -16.34 -18.52 32.81
CA ALA A 642 -17.48 -19.18 32.16
C ALA A 642 -18.77 -18.36 32.33
N GLY A 643 -19.55 -18.24 31.25
CA GLY A 643 -20.80 -17.48 31.18
C GLY A 643 -20.63 -15.98 30.88
N VAL A 644 -19.41 -15.43 30.90
CA VAL A 644 -19.17 -14.01 30.57
C VAL A 644 -19.20 -13.79 29.06
N GLU A 645 -19.80 -12.68 28.63
CA GLU A 645 -19.86 -12.26 27.22
C GLU A 645 -18.49 -11.80 26.73
N LEU A 646 -18.08 -12.30 25.55
CA LEU A 646 -16.87 -11.89 24.84
C LEU A 646 -17.18 -10.64 24.02
N VAL A 647 -16.59 -9.52 24.44
CA VAL A 647 -16.81 -8.19 23.90
C VAL A 647 -15.51 -7.69 23.27
N VAL A 648 -15.61 -7.33 22.00
CA VAL A 648 -14.52 -6.83 21.17
C VAL A 648 -14.49 -5.31 21.20
N SER A 649 -13.28 -4.73 21.19
CA SER A 649 -13.11 -3.29 21.01
C SER A 649 -13.73 -2.81 19.70
N SER A 650 -14.57 -1.76 19.73
CA SER A 650 -15.04 -1.09 18.50
C SER A 650 -13.96 -0.23 17.85
N ASN A 651 -12.90 0.10 18.57
CA ASN A 651 -11.68 0.61 17.98
C ASN A 651 -10.85 -0.59 17.57
N LEU A 652 -11.16 -1.19 16.41
CA LEU A 652 -10.12 -1.84 15.63
C LEU A 652 -9.05 -0.76 15.47
N ILE A 653 -7.97 -0.91 16.24
CA ILE A 653 -6.93 0.10 16.33
C ILE A 653 -6.57 0.42 14.88
N ASN A 654 -6.70 1.70 14.51
CA ASN A 654 -5.90 2.32 13.47
C ASN A 654 -4.44 2.05 13.86
N GLN A 655 -3.97 0.83 13.65
CA GLN A 655 -2.58 0.60 13.38
C GLN A 655 -2.44 1.19 12.00
N LEU A 656 -2.33 2.53 12.00
CA LEU A 656 -1.67 3.30 10.97
C LEU A 656 -0.66 2.37 10.36
N ASP A 657 -0.90 2.01 9.10
CA ASP A 657 0.02 1.29 8.25
C ASP A 657 1.46 1.60 8.67
N GLN A 658 2.00 0.74 9.53
CA GLN A 658 3.42 0.46 9.55
C GLN A 658 3.64 -0.52 8.40
N ASN A 659 3.18 -0.15 7.19
CA ASN A 659 3.64 -0.68 5.92
C ASN A 659 5.04 -0.14 5.60
N LEU A 660 5.88 -0.09 6.64
CA LEU A 660 7.31 -0.27 6.51
C LEU A 660 7.58 -1.58 7.24
N THR A 661 8.01 -2.55 6.45
CA THR A 661 8.64 -3.82 6.82
C THR A 661 7.75 -4.92 7.42
N SER A 662 7.54 -5.94 6.59
CA SER A 662 7.69 -7.33 7.00
C SER A 662 9.01 -7.48 7.77
N GLU A 663 8.99 -7.29 9.10
CA GLU A 663 10.02 -7.74 10.06
C GLU A 663 9.62 -7.36 11.51
N ARG A 664 8.39 -7.68 11.93
CA ARG A 664 8.00 -7.63 13.36
C ARG A 664 7.13 -8.80 13.77
N ALA A 665 7.74 -9.98 13.84
CA ALA A 665 7.18 -11.08 14.61
C ALA A 665 8.29 -11.98 15.13
N GLN A 666 9.05 -11.50 16.12
CA GLN A 666 9.73 -12.36 17.09
C GLN A 666 10.20 -11.52 18.28
N PHE A 667 9.32 -11.30 19.26
CA PHE A 667 9.69 -11.10 20.67
C PHE A 667 8.44 -11.24 21.56
N GLN A 668 8.12 -12.47 21.93
CA GLN A 668 7.55 -12.75 23.23
C GLN A 668 8.37 -13.86 23.85
N ASP A 669 9.36 -13.46 24.62
CA ASP A 669 9.77 -14.17 25.82
C ASP A 669 10.53 -13.15 26.66
N PHE A 670 9.89 -12.68 27.74
CA PHE A 670 10.45 -12.30 29.04
C PHE A 670 9.33 -11.65 29.85
N LYS A 671 8.66 -12.45 30.68
CA LYS A 671 7.97 -11.95 31.88
C LYS A 671 9.02 -11.68 32.96
N PHE A 672 8.85 -10.62 33.74
CA PHE A 672 8.90 -10.52 35.21
C PHE A 672 8.81 -9.01 35.62
N PRO A 673 8.65 -8.63 36.90
CA PRO A 673 7.37 -8.33 37.55
C PRO A 673 7.20 -6.84 37.90
N SER A 674 5.98 -6.52 38.32
CA SER A 674 5.52 -5.25 38.87
C SER A 674 6.28 -4.79 40.14
N SER A 675 6.96 -3.65 40.06
CA SER A 675 7.02 -2.64 41.13
C SER A 675 7.71 -1.37 40.62
N LEU A 676 6.95 -0.52 39.93
CA LEU A 676 7.21 0.92 39.77
C LEU A 676 5.87 1.57 39.36
N ASN A 677 4.84 1.29 40.15
CA ASN A 677 3.78 2.27 40.35
C ASN A 677 4.31 3.21 41.41
N ASP A 678 4.77 4.38 40.99
CA ASP A 678 4.17 5.66 41.39
C ASP A 678 5.01 6.77 40.75
N GLU A 679 4.31 7.76 40.19
CA GLU A 679 4.83 8.97 39.54
C GLU A 679 5.20 8.87 38.05
N MET A 680 4.19 8.83 37.17
CA MET A 680 4.00 9.86 36.13
C MET A 680 2.63 9.74 35.45
N ASN A 681 1.59 10.06 36.21
CA ASN A 681 0.35 10.63 35.67
C ASN A 681 0.61 12.10 35.31
N ILE A 682 1.20 12.39 34.14
CA ILE A 682 1.25 13.78 33.62
C ILE A 682 0.33 14.01 32.42
N PHE A 683 -0.25 12.97 31.79
CA PHE A 683 -1.30 13.19 30.79
C PHE A 683 -2.54 12.32 31.04
N GLY A 684 -3.31 12.72 32.05
CA GLY A 684 -4.73 12.42 32.08
C GLY A 684 -5.44 13.16 30.94
N LYS A 685 -6.35 12.46 30.24
CA LYS A 685 -7.20 12.95 29.14
C LYS A 685 -6.41 13.55 27.96
N THR A 686 -6.52 12.93 26.78
CA THR A 686 -6.21 13.57 25.50
C THR A 686 -7.09 14.81 25.30
N THR A 687 -6.64 15.95 25.79
CA THR A 687 -7.20 17.28 25.53
C THR A 687 -6.62 17.86 24.24
N GLU A 688 -7.42 18.67 23.56
CA GLU A 688 -7.16 19.42 22.31
C GLU A 688 -5.75 20.06 22.19
N LYS A 689 -5.08 20.35 23.31
CA LYS A 689 -3.69 20.87 23.35
C LYS A 689 -2.64 19.96 22.69
N ALA A 690 -2.80 18.63 22.74
CA ALA A 690 -1.88 17.71 22.06
C ALA A 690 -2.05 17.74 20.52
N SER A 691 -3.28 17.98 20.06
CA SER A 691 -3.62 18.14 18.64
C SER A 691 -3.05 19.44 18.07
N GLU A 692 -3.15 20.55 18.82
CA GLU A 692 -2.56 21.83 18.41
C GLU A 692 -1.04 21.76 18.33
N LEU A 693 -0.37 21.15 19.33
CA LEU A 693 1.09 21.00 19.33
C LEU A 693 1.57 20.19 18.10
N LEU A 694 0.86 19.10 17.77
CA LEU A 694 1.15 18.28 16.60
C LEU A 694 0.90 19.03 15.28
N ARG A 695 -0.14 19.86 15.22
CA ARG A 695 -0.41 20.76 14.09
C ARG A 695 0.69 21.80 13.91
N TYR A 696 1.12 22.45 14.99
CA TYR A 696 2.23 23.41 14.98
C TYR A 696 3.54 22.75 14.55
N HIS A 697 3.78 21.52 15.00
CA HIS A 697 4.96 20.75 14.61
C HIS A 697 4.98 20.45 13.10
N LYS A 698 3.87 19.94 12.55
CA LYS A 698 3.74 19.67 11.11
C LYS A 698 3.93 20.94 10.27
N LEU A 699 3.37 22.05 10.72
CA LEU A 699 3.48 23.35 10.04
C LEU A 699 4.94 23.84 10.02
N LEU A 700 5.63 23.81 11.16
CA LEU A 700 7.02 24.26 11.28
C LEU A 700 7.95 23.41 10.41
N VAL A 701 7.80 22.08 10.45
CA VAL A 701 8.57 21.15 9.62
C VAL A 701 8.35 21.43 8.14
N HIS A 702 7.10 21.60 7.72
CA HIS A 702 6.77 21.90 6.33
C HIS A 702 7.38 23.22 5.85
N GLN A 703 7.28 24.28 6.65
CA GLN A 703 7.83 25.59 6.31
C GLN A 703 9.37 25.60 6.28
N ILE A 704 10.03 24.91 7.22
CA ILE A 704 11.48 24.74 7.21
C ILE A 704 11.91 23.95 5.97
N ASN A 705 11.23 22.85 5.64
CA ASN A 705 11.53 22.05 4.44
C ASN A 705 11.34 22.84 3.14
N ASN A 706 10.29 23.66 3.03
CA ASN A 706 10.06 24.51 1.86
C ASN A 706 11.16 25.57 1.72
N LYS A 707 11.55 26.24 2.82
CA LYS A 707 12.67 27.20 2.81
C LYS A 707 14.00 26.54 2.46
N VAL A 708 14.29 25.38 3.05
CA VAL A 708 15.49 24.58 2.72
C VAL A 708 15.51 24.18 1.25
N SER A 709 14.37 23.76 0.69
CA SER A 709 14.25 23.38 -0.72
C SER A 709 14.43 24.57 -1.66
N PHE A 710 13.90 25.75 -1.30
CA PHE A 710 14.11 26.99 -2.04
C PHE A 710 15.58 27.45 -2.03
N LEU A 711 16.27 27.27 -0.90
CA LEU A 711 17.66 27.68 -0.71
C LEU A 711 18.68 26.69 -1.31
N LYS A 712 18.27 25.49 -1.74
CA LYS A 712 19.15 24.43 -2.29
C LYS A 712 19.71 24.68 -3.71
N GLY A 713 19.55 25.87 -4.28
CA GLY A 713 19.99 26.21 -5.64
C GLY A 713 21.43 26.72 -5.81
N SER A 714 22.16 27.06 -4.73
CA SER A 714 23.53 27.60 -4.84
C SER A 714 24.39 27.30 -3.61
N PRO A 715 25.21 26.23 -3.61
CA PRO A 715 25.97 25.78 -2.43
C PRO A 715 27.13 26.72 -2.01
N ARG A 716 27.43 27.78 -2.77
CA ARG A 716 28.60 28.64 -2.57
C ARG A 716 28.32 30.01 -1.94
N ASP A 717 27.05 30.39 -1.73
CA ASP A 717 26.71 31.67 -1.11
C ASP A 717 26.79 31.56 0.43
N LEU A 718 27.71 32.32 1.04
CA LEU A 718 27.91 32.40 2.49
C LEU A 718 26.62 32.79 3.23
N LYS A 719 25.78 33.63 2.63
CA LYS A 719 24.51 34.05 3.20
C LYS A 719 23.48 32.92 3.18
N VAL A 720 23.43 32.16 2.08
CA VAL A 720 22.55 30.98 1.97
C VAL A 720 22.95 29.89 2.97
N GLN A 721 24.25 29.67 3.17
CA GLN A 721 24.74 28.68 4.14
C GLN A 721 24.49 29.12 5.59
N HIS A 722 24.64 30.42 5.89
CA HIS A 722 24.25 31.00 7.17
C HIS A 722 22.74 30.79 7.44
N ASP A 723 21.89 31.04 6.45
CA ASP A 723 20.43 30.93 6.60
C ASP A 723 19.98 29.46 6.75
N LEU A 724 20.59 28.55 6.00
CA LEU A 724 20.37 27.10 6.15
C LEU A 724 20.81 26.60 7.53
N MET A 725 21.97 27.04 8.01
CA MET A 725 22.49 26.71 9.33
C MET A 725 21.55 27.18 10.44
N THR A 726 21.03 28.41 10.32
CA THR A 726 20.05 28.97 11.24
C THR A 726 18.73 28.18 11.21
N LEU A 727 18.27 27.74 10.04
CA LEU A 727 17.07 26.91 9.89
C LEU A 727 17.20 25.53 10.54
N TYR A 728 18.30 24.80 10.29
CA TYR A 728 18.52 23.49 10.93
C TYR A 728 18.73 23.62 12.44
N GLY A 729 19.45 24.65 12.90
CA GLY A 729 19.63 24.93 14.33
C GLY A 729 18.32 25.30 15.03
N THR A 730 17.45 26.08 14.38
CA THR A 730 16.10 26.41 14.87
C THR A 730 15.23 25.17 14.99
N TYR A 731 15.27 24.29 13.98
CA TYR A 731 14.54 23.03 14.00
C TYR A 731 14.99 22.13 15.16
N ASN A 732 16.30 21.99 15.34
CA ASN A 732 16.86 21.16 16.41
C ASN A 732 16.50 21.72 17.80
N SER A 733 16.61 23.04 17.99
CA SER A 733 16.26 23.71 19.25
C SER A 733 14.77 23.58 19.58
N PHE A 734 13.90 23.66 18.57
CA PHE A 734 12.47 23.40 18.75
C PHE A 734 12.23 21.97 19.26
N LEU A 735 12.92 20.98 18.70
CA LEU A 735 12.76 19.59 19.13
C LEU A 735 13.20 19.40 20.59
N THR A 736 14.36 19.92 20.97
CA THR A 736 14.88 19.84 22.35
C THR A 736 13.98 20.53 23.37
N LEU A 737 13.26 21.59 22.99
CA LEU A 737 12.33 22.29 23.89
C LEU A 737 11.01 21.53 24.10
N HIS A 738 10.63 20.66 23.17
CA HIS A 738 9.30 20.02 23.15
C HIS A 738 9.32 18.52 23.40
N PHE A 739 10.50 17.90 23.34
CA PHE A 739 10.68 16.47 23.59
C PHE A 739 11.84 16.25 24.56
N PRO A 740 11.78 15.21 25.41
CA PRO A 740 12.93 14.84 26.22
C PRO A 740 14.12 14.48 25.31
N GLU A 741 15.35 14.71 25.80
CA GLU A 741 16.59 14.37 25.06
C GLU A 741 16.61 12.91 24.59
N THR A 742 15.89 12.07 25.31
CA THR A 742 15.69 10.65 25.06
C THR A 742 14.57 10.33 24.05
N HIS A 743 14.02 11.30 23.33
CA HIS A 743 12.97 11.06 22.35
C HIS A 743 13.54 10.87 20.94
N GLU A 744 13.02 9.89 20.18
CA GLU A 744 13.47 9.57 18.81
C GLU A 744 13.53 10.80 17.89
N MET A 745 12.54 11.69 17.98
CA MET A 745 12.49 12.92 17.19
C MET A 745 13.65 13.89 17.48
N CYS A 746 14.13 13.97 18.73
CA CYS A 746 15.32 14.76 19.07
C CYS A 746 16.57 14.16 18.41
N LEU A 747 16.74 12.84 18.48
CA LEU A 747 17.85 12.15 17.80
C LEU A 747 17.84 12.39 16.29
N LEU A 748 16.67 12.26 15.64
CA LEU A 748 16.54 12.51 14.20
C LEU A 748 16.86 13.97 13.81
N GLY A 749 16.48 14.94 14.66
CA GLY A 749 16.84 16.35 14.48
C GLY A 749 18.35 16.58 14.54
N VAL A 750 18.99 15.99 15.55
CA VAL A 750 20.43 16.07 15.78
C VAL A 750 21.21 15.42 14.63
N LEU A 751 20.76 14.25 14.13
CA LEU A 751 21.41 13.56 13.01
C LEU A 751 21.31 14.35 11.70
N LYS A 752 20.15 14.96 11.41
CA LYS A 752 20.00 15.85 10.24
C LYS A 752 20.92 17.05 10.31
N PHE A 753 21.07 17.65 11.49
CA PHE A 753 21.98 18.77 11.70
C PHE A 753 23.45 18.34 11.52
N SER A 754 23.82 17.19 12.09
CA SER A 754 25.17 16.63 11.93
C SER A 754 25.52 16.33 10.47
N MET A 755 24.58 15.78 9.71
CA MET A 755 24.76 15.52 8.27
C MET A 755 24.97 16.82 7.47
N PHE A 756 24.23 17.88 7.80
CA PHE A 756 24.40 19.19 7.20
C PHE A 756 25.79 19.77 7.50
N LEU A 757 26.26 19.66 8.75
CA LEU A 757 27.59 20.11 9.16
C LEU A 757 28.71 19.35 8.42
N ALA A 758 28.61 18.03 8.36
CA ALA A 758 29.56 17.18 7.64
C ALA A 758 29.60 17.56 6.16
N THR A 759 28.44 17.74 5.52
CA THR A 759 28.35 18.12 4.10
C THR A 759 28.97 19.48 3.79
N ASN A 760 29.02 20.39 4.77
CA ASN A 760 29.62 21.72 4.63
C ASN A 760 31.07 21.82 5.13
N GLY A 761 31.67 20.69 5.53
CA GLY A 761 33.06 20.61 5.92
C GLY A 761 33.37 20.95 7.38
N PHE A 762 32.35 21.07 8.25
CA PHE A 762 32.51 21.26 9.69
C PHE A 762 32.66 19.92 10.41
N LEU A 763 33.73 19.20 10.08
CA LEU A 763 33.88 17.79 10.43
C LEU A 763 34.02 17.57 11.95
N GLN A 764 34.76 18.42 12.65
CA GLN A 764 34.91 18.32 14.11
C GLN A 764 33.58 18.56 14.82
N HIS A 765 32.85 19.61 14.45
CA HIS A 765 31.55 19.93 15.03
C HIS A 765 30.51 18.82 14.76
N ALA A 766 30.51 18.21 13.57
CA ALA A 766 29.68 17.05 13.26
C ALA A 766 30.10 15.82 14.09
N SER A 767 31.40 15.60 14.28
CA SER A 767 31.94 14.48 15.06
C SER A 767 31.53 14.57 16.54
N ASP A 768 31.66 15.75 17.15
CA ASP A 768 31.27 15.98 18.55
C ASP A 768 29.78 15.65 18.79
N ILE A 769 28.93 16.03 17.83
CA ILE A 769 27.51 15.73 17.89
C ILE A 769 27.24 14.23 17.77
N ILE A 770 27.91 13.54 16.85
CA ILE A 770 27.75 12.08 16.67
C ILE A 770 28.25 11.33 17.90
N LEU A 771 29.38 11.74 18.51
CA LEU A 771 29.89 11.11 19.73
C LEU A 771 28.86 11.19 20.86
N HIS A 772 28.27 12.36 21.06
CA HIS A 772 27.24 12.54 22.07
C HIS A 772 26.00 11.68 21.80
N VAL A 773 25.57 11.56 20.54
CA VAL A 773 24.48 10.65 20.15
C VAL A 773 24.82 9.20 20.48
N ILE A 774 26.07 8.78 20.27
CA ILE A 774 26.50 7.42 20.55
C ILE A 774 26.57 7.15 22.06
N GLU A 775 27.05 8.09 22.86
CA GLU A 775 27.01 8.01 24.33
C GLU A 775 25.57 7.86 24.85
N LEU A 776 24.62 8.62 24.30
CA LEU A 776 23.20 8.50 24.63
C LEU A 776 22.62 7.13 24.25
N ILE A 777 23.03 6.59 23.09
CA ILE A 777 22.70 5.23 22.64
C ILE A 777 23.37 4.17 23.53
N GLU A 778 24.52 4.46 24.14
CA GLU A 778 25.19 3.57 25.09
C GLU A 778 24.49 3.49 26.45
N LEU A 779 23.98 4.61 26.94
CA LEU A 779 23.32 4.73 28.24
C LEU A 779 21.88 4.18 28.26
N ASN A 780 21.16 4.23 27.13
CA ASN A 780 19.76 3.84 27.03
C ASN A 780 19.56 2.75 25.97
N ASP A 781 19.30 1.51 26.39
CA ASP A 781 19.07 0.33 25.51
C ASP A 781 17.79 0.44 24.64
N ILE A 782 17.02 1.53 24.78
CA ILE A 782 15.67 1.75 24.22
C ILE A 782 15.71 2.18 22.74
N TYR A 783 16.78 2.79 22.24
CA TYR A 783 16.88 3.26 20.83
C TYR A 783 17.23 2.16 19.81
N LEU A 784 17.55 0.97 20.30
CA LEU A 784 18.31 -0.01 19.51
C LEU A 784 17.42 -1.04 18.77
N MET A 785 16.10 -0.85 18.77
CA MET A 785 15.13 -1.69 18.03
C MET A 785 14.77 -1.13 16.64
N ASP A 786 15.29 0.05 16.26
CA ASP A 786 15.05 0.67 14.94
C ASP A 786 16.33 0.69 14.08
N ILE A 787 16.29 -0.06 12.96
CA ILE A 787 17.36 -0.13 11.96
C ILE A 787 17.51 1.18 11.19
N GLY A 788 16.42 1.94 11.04
CA GLY A 788 16.43 3.24 10.39
C GLY A 788 17.35 4.23 11.10
N LEU A 789 17.38 4.19 12.43
CA LEU A 789 18.28 5.02 13.23
C LEU A 789 19.76 4.61 13.05
N TYR A 790 20.08 3.31 13.07
CA TYR A 790 21.44 2.82 12.78
C TYR A 790 21.94 3.31 11.43
N ARG A 791 21.09 3.20 10.39
CA ARG A 791 21.41 3.66 9.04
C ARG A 791 21.77 5.15 9.03
N GLN A 792 20.98 6.00 9.69
CA GLN A 792 21.24 7.44 9.72
C GLN A 792 22.52 7.81 10.46
N VAL A 793 22.79 7.17 11.60
CA VAL A 793 24.04 7.37 12.36
C VAL A 793 25.24 6.96 11.52
N PHE A 794 25.18 5.78 10.90
CA PHE A 794 26.25 5.29 10.05
C PHE A 794 26.48 6.15 8.80
N CYS A 795 25.43 6.68 8.17
CA CYS A 795 25.57 7.63 7.07
C CYS A 795 26.30 8.92 7.51
N ALA A 796 26.00 9.43 8.71
CA ALA A 796 26.68 10.62 9.23
C ALA A 796 28.18 10.34 9.49
N ILE A 797 28.50 9.19 10.09
CA ILE A 797 29.89 8.72 10.28
C ILE A 797 30.62 8.57 8.94
N GLN A 798 29.97 7.97 7.95
CA GLN A 798 30.53 7.82 6.60
C GLN A 798 30.91 9.18 6.00
N GLN A 799 29.99 10.14 6.03
CA GLN A 799 30.23 11.45 5.45
C GLN A 799 31.40 12.18 6.12
N VAL A 800 31.54 12.06 7.44
CA VAL A 800 32.66 12.64 8.19
C VAL A 800 33.99 11.97 7.82
N ILE A 801 34.05 10.63 7.85
CA ILE A 801 35.30 9.89 7.62
C ILE A 801 35.76 9.99 6.16
N GLU A 802 34.84 9.89 5.18
CA GLU A 802 35.22 9.96 3.77
C GLU A 802 35.74 11.36 3.40
N GLN A 803 35.11 12.44 3.89
CA GLN A 803 35.65 13.79 3.69
C GLN A 803 36.99 14.00 4.40
N TYR A 804 37.17 13.42 5.59
CA TYR A 804 38.48 13.46 6.27
C TYR A 804 39.56 12.76 5.43
N ILE A 805 39.27 11.57 4.89
CA ILE A 805 40.20 10.83 4.03
C ILE A 805 40.57 11.63 2.77
N ASP A 806 39.62 12.36 2.19
CA ASP A 806 39.87 13.16 1.00
C ASP A 806 40.84 14.33 1.25
N ILE A 807 40.87 14.88 2.47
CA ILE A 807 41.67 16.07 2.82
C ILE A 807 42.90 15.78 3.67
N MET A 808 43.01 14.58 4.27
CA MET A 808 44.09 14.25 5.22
C MET A 808 45.49 14.30 4.60
N ILE A 809 45.60 14.14 3.27
CA ILE A 809 46.87 14.23 2.55
C ILE A 809 47.32 15.70 2.48
N ASP A 810 46.41 16.63 2.25
CA ASP A 810 46.74 18.03 1.95
C ASP A 810 46.80 18.94 3.20
N SER A 811 46.57 18.42 4.42
CA SER A 811 46.57 19.19 5.68
C SER A 811 47.40 18.52 6.78
N GLN A 812 48.50 19.17 7.19
CA GLN A 812 49.44 18.67 8.21
C GLN A 812 49.00 18.96 9.66
N GLU A 813 47.95 19.75 9.86
CA GLU A 813 47.49 20.21 11.19
C GLU A 813 46.35 19.37 11.79
N LEU A 814 45.85 18.36 11.08
CA LEU A 814 44.73 17.54 11.53
C LEU A 814 45.19 16.45 12.52
N GLY A 815 44.74 16.56 13.77
CA GLY A 815 44.93 15.50 14.77
C GLY A 815 44.17 14.22 14.40
N SER A 816 44.78 13.05 14.59
CA SER A 816 44.18 11.75 14.23
C SER A 816 43.08 11.28 15.19
N GLU A 817 42.87 12.01 16.29
CA GLU A 817 41.98 11.62 17.39
C GLU A 817 40.51 11.51 16.96
N TYR A 818 39.99 12.44 16.16
CA TYR A 818 38.59 12.47 15.73
C TYR A 818 38.17 11.33 14.77
N PRO A 819 38.89 11.06 13.67
CA PRO A 819 38.57 9.91 12.82
C PRO A 819 38.80 8.58 13.54
N GLU A 820 39.75 8.50 14.48
CA GLU A 820 39.94 7.33 15.35
C GLU A 820 38.73 7.10 16.27
N LEU A 821 38.20 8.16 16.89
CA LEU A 821 36.99 8.12 17.72
C LEU A 821 35.74 7.76 16.91
N MET A 822 35.60 8.27 15.68
CA MET A 822 34.52 7.91 14.76
C MET A 822 34.62 6.43 14.29
N LEU A 823 35.84 5.93 14.06
CA LEU A 823 36.06 4.51 13.77
C LEU A 823 35.70 3.62 14.97
N LEU A 824 36.09 4.01 16.19
CA LEU A 824 35.77 3.29 17.42
C LEU A 824 34.25 3.24 17.65
N SER A 825 33.60 4.38 17.45
CA SER A 825 32.16 4.57 17.45
C SER A 825 31.44 3.63 16.46
N CYS A 826 31.93 3.58 15.22
CA CYS A 826 31.44 2.66 14.19
C CYS A 826 31.59 1.19 14.60
N ALA A 827 32.75 0.81 15.16
CA ALA A 827 32.99 -0.54 15.65
C ALA A 827 32.03 -0.94 16.80
N CYS A 828 31.74 0.01 17.71
CA CYS A 828 30.81 -0.21 18.82
C CYS A 828 29.37 -0.42 18.33
N LEU A 829 28.93 0.37 17.36
CA LEU A 829 27.63 0.20 16.69
C LEU A 829 27.54 -1.12 15.92
N LEU A 830 28.58 -1.49 15.15
CA LEU A 830 28.64 -2.77 14.43
C LEU A 830 28.57 -3.97 15.37
N LYS A 831 29.31 -3.95 16.48
CA LYS A 831 29.28 -5.01 17.50
C LYS A 831 27.89 -5.17 18.13
N ARG A 832 27.17 -4.07 18.32
CA ARG A 832 25.79 -4.10 18.82
C ARG A 832 24.79 -4.58 17.76
N LEU A 833 24.90 -4.11 16.53
CA LEU A 833 24.09 -4.59 15.41
C LEU A 833 24.28 -6.10 15.18
N LEU A 834 25.50 -6.62 15.34
CA LEU A 834 25.78 -8.06 15.32
C LEU A 834 25.11 -8.82 16.47
N ARG A 835 25.10 -8.26 17.68
CA ARG A 835 24.36 -8.85 18.82
C ARG A 835 22.85 -8.83 18.60
N HIS A 836 22.33 -7.78 17.94
CA HIS A 836 20.92 -7.65 17.56
C HIS A 836 20.54 -8.72 16.52
N LEU A 837 21.35 -8.88 15.47
CA LEU A 837 21.22 -9.97 14.48
C LEU A 837 21.24 -11.36 15.14
N GLY A 838 22.06 -11.56 16.17
CA GLY A 838 22.10 -12.82 16.91
C GLY A 838 20.87 -13.11 17.77
N LYS A 839 20.09 -12.08 18.14
CA LYS A 839 18.85 -12.20 18.92
C LYS A 839 17.59 -12.24 18.05
N LEU A 840 17.64 -11.61 16.88
CA LEU A 840 16.58 -11.53 15.87
C LEU A 840 17.00 -12.30 14.63
N LEU A 841 17.01 -13.63 14.73
CA LEU A 841 17.24 -14.49 13.58
C LEU A 841 16.22 -14.11 12.48
N ASP A 842 16.74 -13.62 11.34
CA ASP A 842 16.02 -13.21 10.12
C ASP A 842 15.57 -11.74 10.01
N ASP A 843 16.47 -10.78 10.28
CA ASP A 843 16.32 -9.39 9.83
C ASP A 843 17.25 -9.09 8.64
N GLU A 844 16.70 -9.12 7.42
CA GLU A 844 17.43 -8.98 6.17
C GLU A 844 18.02 -7.57 6.02
N GLU A 845 17.32 -6.55 6.53
CA GLU A 845 17.77 -5.16 6.44
C GLU A 845 18.93 -4.88 7.40
N ALA A 846 18.85 -5.34 8.65
CA ALA A 846 19.96 -5.26 9.60
C ALA A 846 21.18 -6.05 9.12
N SER A 847 20.97 -7.20 8.47
CA SER A 847 22.06 -8.01 7.94
C SER A 847 22.78 -7.30 6.80
N ARG A 848 22.00 -6.69 5.88
CA ARG A 848 22.52 -5.87 4.79
C ARG A 848 23.30 -4.67 5.32
N LEU A 849 22.73 -3.95 6.28
CA LEU A 849 23.35 -2.77 6.90
C LEU A 849 24.66 -3.13 7.62
N TYR A 850 24.68 -4.25 8.36
CA TYR A 850 25.88 -4.74 9.02
C TYR A 850 27.00 -5.06 8.03
N MET A 851 26.68 -5.76 6.93
CA MET A 851 27.67 -6.11 5.91
C MET A 851 28.21 -4.88 5.19
N GLU A 852 27.34 -3.93 4.85
CA GLU A 852 27.71 -2.65 4.22
C GLU A 852 28.68 -1.86 5.12
N PHE A 853 28.29 -1.59 6.36
CA PHE A 853 29.11 -0.77 7.25
C PHE A 853 30.34 -1.50 7.80
N SER A 854 30.33 -2.84 7.88
CA SER A 854 31.55 -3.62 8.15
C SER A 854 32.58 -3.43 7.03
N THR A 855 32.12 -3.39 5.78
CA THR A 855 32.99 -3.17 4.61
C THR A 855 33.59 -1.76 4.64
N TYR A 856 32.76 -0.73 4.89
CA TYR A 856 33.22 0.64 5.05
C TYR A 856 34.19 0.81 6.22
N HIS A 857 33.89 0.23 7.38
CA HIS A 857 34.77 0.26 8.53
C HIS A 857 36.15 -0.36 8.24
N ILE A 858 36.20 -1.50 7.52
CA ILE A 858 37.47 -2.12 7.10
C ILE A 858 38.23 -1.22 6.13
N LYS A 859 37.55 -0.63 5.14
CA LYS A 859 38.13 0.35 4.20
C LYS A 859 38.77 1.51 4.96
N TRP A 860 38.00 2.19 5.80
CA TRP A 860 38.45 3.37 6.53
C TRP A 860 39.60 3.05 7.49
N LYS A 861 39.48 1.97 8.27
CA LYS A 861 40.55 1.50 9.16
C LYS A 861 41.85 1.22 8.39
N THR A 862 41.75 0.61 7.21
CA THR A 862 42.92 0.32 6.38
C THR A 862 43.58 1.59 5.86
N ILE A 863 42.78 2.54 5.35
CA ILE A 863 43.27 3.82 4.84
C ILE A 863 43.93 4.64 5.96
N LEU A 864 43.23 4.81 7.09
CA LEU A 864 43.71 5.60 8.23
C LEU A 864 44.96 4.98 8.85
N ASN A 865 45.00 3.66 9.06
CA ASN A 865 46.21 2.99 9.56
C ASN A 865 47.38 3.11 8.57
N SER A 866 47.13 2.98 7.26
CA SER A 866 48.17 3.12 6.25
C SER A 866 48.76 4.53 6.22
N TYR A 867 47.95 5.55 6.49
CA TYR A 867 48.41 6.93 6.60
C TYR A 867 49.13 7.21 7.93
N ILE A 868 48.53 6.83 9.08
CA ILE A 868 49.07 7.06 10.43
C ILE A 868 50.41 6.34 10.63
N LEU A 869 50.50 5.08 10.19
CA LEU A 869 51.72 4.26 10.30
C LEU A 869 52.75 4.57 9.21
N MET A 870 52.44 5.45 8.27
CA MET A 870 53.37 5.87 7.22
C MET A 870 54.55 6.63 7.84
N PRO A 871 55.81 6.25 7.57
CA PRO A 871 56.96 6.99 8.05
C PRO A 871 56.89 8.46 7.61
N PRO A 872 57.23 9.44 8.49
CA PRO A 872 57.14 10.86 8.16
C PRO A 872 57.89 11.24 6.88
N GLY A 873 59.02 10.58 6.61
CA GLY A 873 59.80 10.78 5.37
C GLY A 873 59.09 10.29 4.10
N LEU A 874 58.35 9.17 4.16
CA LEU A 874 57.58 8.66 3.03
C LEU A 874 56.32 9.50 2.79
N ARG A 875 55.69 9.97 3.87
CA ARG A 875 54.56 10.90 3.82
C ARG A 875 54.95 12.22 3.17
N LYS A 876 56.11 12.77 3.55
CA LYS A 876 56.68 13.98 2.94
C LYS A 876 57.02 13.80 1.46
N TYR A 877 57.62 12.66 1.09
CA TYR A 877 57.94 12.32 -0.30
C TYR A 877 56.71 12.26 -1.22
N LEU A 878 55.61 11.65 -0.76
CA LEU A 878 54.36 11.59 -1.54
C LEU A 878 53.73 12.98 -1.77
N LEU A 879 53.88 13.90 -0.80
CA LEU A 879 53.37 15.27 -0.90
C LEU A 879 54.23 16.16 -1.80
N GLU A 880 55.55 15.98 -1.79
CA GLU A 880 56.49 16.70 -2.65
C GLU A 880 56.47 16.20 -4.11
N SER A 881 55.85 15.04 -4.37
CA SER A 881 55.71 14.45 -5.71
C SER A 881 54.47 14.91 -6.50
N LYS A 882 53.66 15.83 -5.95
CA LYS A 882 52.54 16.48 -6.63
C LYS A 882 52.99 17.70 -7.43
#